data_AF-A0A367GBC0-F1
#
_entry.id   AF-A0A367GBC0-F1
#
_cell.length_a   1.000
_cell.length_b   1.000
_cell.length_c   1.000
_cell.angle_alpha   90.00
_cell.angle_beta   90.00
_cell.angle_gamma   90.00
#
_symmetry.space_group_name_H-M   'P 1'
#
loop_
_entity.id
_entity.type
_entity.pdbx_description
1 polymer ?
#
loop_
_entity_poly.entity_id
_entity_poly.type
_entity_poly.pdbx_seq_one_letter_code
_entity_poly.pdbx_strand_id
1 'polypeptide(L)'
;MDETRKSGRVTIPTDLDVVPETLEILKKWGADAIRDCDGTDFPQQLKDADAKIYSTYYTTRKDNAWAKANPDEVQQCYIMTGFYTAPGDTVTIPLMKGISPELMQVNTNDDITRWWEVMDRTTGQPVPPEQWSYADGSVTVQAVPFHEYTVSFLAYLIWDPVHMYNATTNGWTNFEHQITFDVRQPKTHKYSMERLRKFIAEHPYVNVIRYTTFFHQFTLIFDELKREKFVDWYGYSASVSPYILNQFEQEVGYKFRPEYIIDQGYYNNQYRVPSKEFRDFQAFQRREVAKLAKEMVDITHACGCEAMMFLGDHWIGTEPFMPEFKTIGLDAVVGSVGNGSTLRLISDIEGVKYTEGRFLPYFFPDTFHEGGDPVREAKENWVTARRAILRKPIDRIGYGGYLKLALQFPEFVDYVESVCNEFRELYENIKGTTPYCVKRVAVLNCWGKMRAWGCHMVHHALYYKQNYSYAGVIEMLSGAPFDVKFISFEDIKNDPHLLDSLDVIINVGDADTAHTGGIWWEDPEISSAIRKFVWNGGGFIGVGEPSGHPYQGHILQLASVLGVEEENGFTLNYDKYNWEEHPDHFILQDADQPVDFGEGKKNIYALEGTEVLVQRNKEVQMAAHDFGKGRAVYISGVPYSFANSRTLYRAILWSAHSEEELHTWFSSNYNVEVHAYVKNGKYCVVNNTYEPQDTTVYTTDGSSFALHLDANEIKWYEI
;
A
#
# COMPACT_ATOMS: atom_id res chain seq x y z
N MET A 1 20.11 1.92 -33.20
CA MET A 1 19.36 1.17 -32.17
C MET A 1 19.38 -0.28 -32.58
N ASP A 2 20.01 -1.13 -31.80
CA ASP A 2 20.11 -2.58 -32.03
C ASP A 2 18.70 -3.22 -31.98
N GLU A 3 18.42 -4.25 -32.78
CA GLU A 3 17.07 -4.88 -32.84
C GLU A 3 16.59 -5.39 -31.47
N THR A 4 17.52 -5.75 -30.59
CA THR A 4 17.30 -6.14 -29.17
C THR A 4 16.70 -5.04 -28.31
N ARG A 5 16.78 -3.75 -28.71
CA ARG A 5 16.21 -2.63 -27.93
C ARG A 5 14.72 -2.38 -28.20
N LYS A 6 14.10 -3.08 -29.16
CA LYS A 6 12.75 -2.76 -29.62
C LYS A 6 11.63 -3.65 -29.07
N SER A 7 11.93 -4.77 -28.43
CA SER A 7 10.92 -5.71 -27.94
C SER A 7 11.29 -6.36 -26.61
N GLY A 8 10.31 -6.98 -25.94
CA GLY A 8 10.47 -7.64 -24.66
C GLY A 8 10.00 -6.80 -23.47
N ARG A 9 9.81 -7.49 -22.34
CA ARG A 9 9.48 -6.91 -21.02
C ARG A 9 8.14 -6.19 -20.94
N VAL A 10 7.25 -6.46 -21.89
CA VAL A 10 5.94 -5.82 -21.96
C VAL A 10 4.87 -6.90 -22.09
N THR A 11 3.92 -6.87 -21.17
CA THR A 11 2.73 -7.74 -21.17
C THR A 11 1.51 -6.93 -21.59
N ILE A 12 0.74 -7.42 -22.57
CA ILE A 12 -0.49 -6.76 -23.05
C ILE A 12 -1.74 -7.59 -22.78
N PRO A 13 -2.90 -6.95 -22.51
CA PRO A 13 -4.17 -7.66 -22.48
C PRO A 13 -4.65 -7.98 -23.91
N THR A 14 -5.64 -8.86 -24.03
CA THR A 14 -6.33 -9.12 -25.30
C THR A 14 -7.83 -9.30 -25.06
N ASP A 15 -8.64 -9.04 -26.09
CA ASP A 15 -10.06 -9.38 -26.11
C ASP A 15 -10.34 -10.32 -27.28
N LEU A 16 -11.34 -11.20 -27.15
CA LEU A 16 -11.72 -12.14 -28.21
C LEU A 16 -12.12 -11.46 -29.52
N ASP A 17 -12.65 -10.23 -29.44
CA ASP A 17 -13.17 -9.46 -30.57
C ASP A 17 -12.12 -8.57 -31.26
N VAL A 18 -10.86 -8.53 -30.78
CA VAL A 18 -9.78 -7.67 -31.32
C VAL A 18 -8.46 -8.42 -31.55
N VAL A 19 -8.53 -9.68 -31.98
CA VAL A 19 -7.35 -10.53 -32.19
C VAL A 19 -6.35 -9.95 -33.21
N PRO A 20 -6.77 -9.47 -34.40
CA PRO A 20 -5.85 -8.82 -35.34
C PRO A 20 -5.15 -7.61 -34.74
N GLU A 21 -5.90 -6.73 -34.07
CA GLU A 21 -5.38 -5.52 -33.43
C GLU A 21 -4.46 -5.86 -32.26
N THR A 22 -4.73 -6.95 -31.53
CA THR A 22 -3.83 -7.46 -30.49
C THR A 22 -2.45 -7.79 -31.08
N LEU A 23 -2.39 -8.42 -32.26
CA LEU A 23 -1.12 -8.74 -32.93
C LEU A 23 -0.42 -7.48 -33.46
N GLU A 24 -1.17 -6.44 -33.84
CA GLU A 24 -0.61 -5.14 -34.19
C GLU A 24 0.01 -4.44 -32.97
N ILE A 25 -0.70 -4.42 -31.85
CA ILE A 25 -0.24 -3.86 -30.58
C ILE A 25 0.95 -4.63 -30.02
N LEU A 26 0.96 -5.96 -30.13
CA LEU A 26 2.09 -6.81 -29.77
C LEU A 26 3.38 -6.33 -30.47
N LYS A 27 3.30 -6.01 -31.77
CA LYS A 27 4.42 -5.47 -32.54
C LYS A 27 4.73 -4.01 -32.19
N LYS A 28 3.70 -3.16 -32.11
CA LYS A 28 3.84 -1.72 -31.89
C LYS A 28 4.48 -1.41 -30.54
N TRP A 29 4.00 -2.02 -29.46
CA TRP A 29 4.57 -1.83 -28.12
C TRP A 29 5.81 -2.72 -27.87
N GLY A 30 6.11 -3.64 -28.79
CA GLY A 30 7.21 -4.59 -28.66
C GLY A 30 6.98 -5.56 -27.50
N ALA A 31 5.75 -6.04 -27.33
CA ALA A 31 5.38 -6.95 -26.25
C ALA A 31 5.78 -8.39 -26.55
N ASP A 32 6.14 -9.11 -25.49
CA ASP A 32 6.59 -10.51 -25.50
C ASP A 32 5.72 -11.40 -24.62
N ALA A 33 4.64 -10.86 -24.04
CA ALA A 33 3.65 -11.61 -23.31
C ALA A 33 2.24 -11.10 -23.59
N ILE A 34 1.28 -12.03 -23.66
CA ILE A 34 -0.14 -11.75 -23.82
C ILE A 34 -0.86 -12.34 -22.62
N ARG A 35 -1.71 -11.52 -21.98
CA ARG A 35 -2.57 -11.93 -20.89
C ARG A 35 -3.97 -12.22 -21.40
N ASP A 36 -4.39 -13.48 -21.27
CA ASP A 36 -5.75 -13.92 -21.54
C ASP A 36 -6.73 -13.32 -20.52
N CYS A 37 -7.76 -12.64 -21.03
CA CYS A 37 -8.67 -11.85 -20.22
C CYS A 37 -9.85 -12.65 -19.65
N ASP A 38 -10.28 -13.80 -20.21
CA ASP A 38 -11.61 -14.33 -19.86
C ASP A 38 -11.83 -15.85 -19.78
N GLY A 39 -10.80 -16.69 -19.79
CA GLY A 39 -10.98 -18.13 -19.54
C GLY A 39 -11.93 -18.83 -20.52
N THR A 40 -12.00 -18.29 -21.74
CA THR A 40 -12.69 -18.86 -22.90
C THR A 40 -11.66 -19.53 -23.81
N ASP A 41 -12.09 -20.13 -24.92
CA ASP A 41 -11.16 -20.71 -25.90
C ASP A 41 -10.22 -19.63 -26.46
N PHE A 42 -8.97 -19.62 -25.98
CA PHE A 42 -7.95 -18.68 -26.43
C PHE A 42 -7.73 -18.83 -27.95
N PRO A 43 -7.83 -17.76 -28.75
CA PRO A 43 -7.77 -17.84 -30.21
C PRO A 43 -6.47 -18.49 -30.70
N GLN A 44 -6.57 -19.41 -31.68
CA GLN A 44 -5.40 -20.11 -32.22
C GLN A 44 -4.31 -19.15 -32.73
N GLN A 45 -4.73 -18.04 -33.34
CA GLN A 45 -3.82 -17.00 -33.85
C GLN A 45 -2.93 -16.39 -32.75
N LEU A 46 -3.43 -16.27 -31.51
CA LEU A 46 -2.65 -15.76 -30.38
C LEU A 46 -1.77 -16.85 -29.75
N LYS A 47 -2.16 -18.14 -29.87
CA LYS A 47 -1.31 -19.28 -29.46
C LYS A 47 -0.07 -19.42 -30.33
N ASP A 48 -0.23 -19.10 -31.61
CA ASP A 48 0.85 -19.17 -32.60
C ASP A 48 1.73 -17.91 -32.61
N ALA A 49 1.40 -16.89 -31.80
CA ALA A 49 2.23 -15.71 -31.63
C ALA A 49 3.50 -16.06 -30.84
N ASP A 50 4.62 -15.41 -31.19
CA ASP A 50 5.90 -15.54 -30.48
C ASP A 50 5.87 -14.71 -29.17
N ALA A 51 4.99 -15.11 -28.25
CA ALA A 51 4.76 -14.44 -26.96
C ALA A 51 4.45 -15.46 -25.86
N LYS A 52 4.88 -15.16 -24.63
CA LYS A 52 4.44 -15.91 -23.45
C LYS A 52 2.94 -15.71 -23.22
N ILE A 53 2.21 -16.78 -22.98
CA ILE A 53 0.78 -16.71 -22.67
C ILE A 53 0.58 -16.79 -21.16
N TYR A 54 -0.01 -15.72 -20.61
CA TYR A 54 -0.39 -15.62 -19.21
C TYR A 54 -1.87 -15.95 -19.10
N SER A 55 -2.22 -16.91 -18.25
CA SER A 55 -3.63 -17.21 -17.97
C SER A 55 -3.98 -16.81 -16.54
N THR A 56 -5.08 -16.06 -16.40
CA THR A 56 -5.60 -15.64 -15.11
C THR A 56 -6.24 -16.82 -14.40
N TYR A 57 -5.77 -17.17 -13.21
CA TYR A 57 -6.33 -18.26 -12.40
C TYR A 57 -6.93 -17.74 -11.09
N TYR A 58 -8.20 -18.08 -10.85
CA TYR A 58 -8.95 -17.69 -9.66
C TYR A 58 -9.05 -18.89 -8.69
N THR A 59 -8.40 -18.81 -7.54
CA THR A 59 -8.31 -19.96 -6.63
C THR A 59 -9.58 -20.20 -5.80
N THR A 60 -10.39 -19.16 -5.57
CA THR A 60 -11.54 -19.18 -4.64
C THR A 60 -12.90 -18.99 -5.29
N ARG A 61 -12.96 -18.83 -6.63
CA ARG A 61 -14.21 -18.56 -7.36
C ARG A 61 -14.21 -19.13 -8.79
N LYS A 62 -15.20 -18.72 -9.60
CA LYS A 62 -15.51 -19.24 -10.95
C LYS A 62 -15.97 -20.71 -10.97
N ASP A 63 -16.55 -21.19 -9.87
CA ASP A 63 -17.22 -22.49 -9.81
C ASP A 63 -18.39 -22.48 -8.81
N ASN A 64 -19.50 -21.90 -9.25
CA ASN A 64 -20.71 -21.81 -8.43
C ASN A 64 -21.34 -23.18 -8.15
N ALA A 65 -21.12 -24.19 -9.01
CA ALA A 65 -21.65 -25.53 -8.79
C ALA A 65 -21.00 -26.17 -7.55
N TRP A 66 -19.67 -26.05 -7.43
CA TRP A 66 -18.95 -26.48 -6.23
C TRP A 66 -19.40 -25.72 -4.98
N ALA A 67 -19.46 -24.39 -5.05
CA ALA A 67 -19.82 -23.55 -3.91
C ALA A 67 -21.24 -23.84 -3.39
N LYS A 68 -22.22 -24.01 -4.28
CA LYS A 68 -23.60 -24.36 -3.92
C LYS A 68 -23.73 -25.77 -3.34
N ALA A 69 -22.86 -26.70 -3.75
CA ALA A 69 -22.85 -28.06 -3.24
C ALA A 69 -22.15 -28.18 -1.87
N ASN A 70 -21.31 -27.20 -1.50
CA ASN A 70 -20.53 -27.19 -0.25
C ASN A 70 -20.70 -25.85 0.50
N PRO A 71 -21.94 -25.49 0.91
CA PRO A 71 -22.21 -24.19 1.55
C PRO A 71 -21.50 -24.01 2.90
N ASP A 72 -21.10 -25.11 3.56
CA ASP A 72 -20.32 -25.12 4.81
C ASP A 72 -18.85 -24.66 4.63
N GLU A 73 -18.35 -24.68 3.38
CA GLU A 73 -16.97 -24.28 3.06
C GLU A 73 -16.91 -22.99 2.22
N VAL A 74 -18.01 -22.23 2.15
CA VAL A 74 -18.01 -20.86 1.61
C VAL A 74 -17.15 -19.97 2.51
N GLN A 75 -16.40 -19.04 1.91
CA GLN A 75 -15.54 -18.12 2.64
C GLN A 75 -16.36 -17.27 3.61
N GLN A 76 -15.81 -17.02 4.80
CA GLN A 76 -16.47 -16.26 5.84
C GLN A 76 -15.73 -14.96 6.15
N CYS A 77 -16.46 -13.99 6.69
CA CYS A 77 -15.92 -12.76 7.22
C CYS A 77 -16.53 -12.43 8.59
N TYR A 78 -15.76 -11.72 9.41
CA TYR A 78 -16.32 -11.03 10.57
C TYR A 78 -16.82 -9.64 10.17
N ILE A 79 -18.04 -9.33 10.56
CA ILE A 79 -18.62 -7.98 10.45
C ILE A 79 -19.26 -7.55 11.76
N MET A 80 -19.35 -6.23 11.96
CA MET A 80 -19.99 -5.64 13.13
C MET A 80 -21.22 -4.83 12.71
N THR A 81 -22.26 -4.89 13.54
CA THR A 81 -23.42 -4.01 13.41
C THR A 81 -23.04 -2.55 13.69
N GLY A 82 -23.91 -1.60 13.34
CA GLY A 82 -23.85 -0.27 13.93
C GLY A 82 -24.07 -0.30 15.47
N PHE A 83 -23.90 0.85 16.10
CA PHE A 83 -24.15 1.03 17.54
C PHE A 83 -25.66 1.18 17.79
N TYR A 84 -26.16 0.50 18.83
CA TYR A 84 -27.56 0.58 19.24
C TYR A 84 -27.65 0.93 20.71
N THR A 85 -28.18 2.10 21.01
CA THR A 85 -28.51 2.50 22.39
C THR A 85 -29.75 1.74 22.87
N ALA A 86 -29.64 1.10 24.05
CA ALA A 86 -30.77 0.41 24.67
C ALA A 86 -31.76 1.42 25.28
N PRO A 87 -33.02 1.50 24.81
CA PRO A 87 -34.00 2.45 25.37
C PRO A 87 -34.56 2.02 26.74
N GLY A 88 -34.21 0.82 27.20
CA GLY A 88 -34.63 0.23 28.47
C GLY A 88 -33.82 -1.05 28.73
N ASP A 89 -34.42 -2.02 29.41
CA ASP A 89 -33.72 -3.25 29.83
C ASP A 89 -33.46 -4.25 28.69
N THR A 90 -33.82 -3.89 27.45
CA THR A 90 -33.59 -4.71 26.26
C THR A 90 -33.28 -3.85 25.04
N VAL A 91 -32.45 -4.38 24.14
CA VAL A 91 -32.23 -3.81 22.80
C VAL A 91 -32.25 -4.92 21.74
N THR A 92 -32.85 -4.64 20.58
CA THR A 92 -32.86 -5.56 19.43
C THR A 92 -32.03 -4.97 18.30
N ILE A 93 -31.06 -5.76 17.82
CA ILE A 93 -30.01 -5.35 16.91
C ILE A 93 -30.13 -6.15 15.61
N PRO A 94 -30.60 -5.57 14.49
CA PRO A 94 -30.62 -6.23 13.20
C PRO A 94 -29.20 -6.36 12.62
N LEU A 95 -28.80 -7.59 12.30
CA LEU A 95 -27.42 -7.90 11.93
C LEU A 95 -26.99 -7.30 10.59
N MET A 96 -27.82 -7.47 9.56
CA MET A 96 -27.49 -7.13 8.17
C MET A 96 -27.85 -5.68 7.77
N LYS A 97 -28.27 -4.83 8.72
CA LYS A 97 -28.67 -3.45 8.42
C LYS A 97 -27.47 -2.65 7.89
N GLY A 98 -27.64 -1.99 6.75
CA GLY A 98 -26.58 -1.23 6.11
C GLY A 98 -25.65 -2.06 5.22
N ILE A 99 -25.96 -3.32 4.94
CA ILE A 99 -25.08 -4.24 4.19
C ILE A 99 -25.89 -4.87 3.06
N SER A 100 -25.27 -5.02 1.88
CA SER A 100 -25.93 -5.67 0.75
C SER A 100 -26.30 -7.12 1.08
N PRO A 101 -27.59 -7.51 1.00
CA PRO A 101 -27.98 -8.91 1.17
C PRO A 101 -27.55 -9.79 -0.01
N GLU A 102 -27.11 -9.19 -1.12
CA GLU A 102 -26.54 -9.92 -2.26
C GLU A 102 -25.06 -10.28 -2.03
N LEU A 103 -24.37 -9.55 -1.15
CA LEU A 103 -22.94 -9.73 -0.88
C LEU A 103 -22.69 -10.90 0.09
N MET A 104 -23.44 -10.93 1.20
CA MET A 104 -23.16 -11.85 2.29
C MET A 104 -24.43 -12.31 3.02
N GLN A 105 -24.31 -13.45 3.70
CA GLN A 105 -25.38 -14.08 4.47
C GLN A 105 -24.90 -14.43 5.88
N VAL A 106 -25.70 -14.17 6.90
CA VAL A 106 -25.39 -14.50 8.29
C VAL A 106 -25.07 -15.99 8.45
N ASN A 107 -23.97 -16.33 9.12
CA ASN A 107 -23.60 -17.71 9.42
C ASN A 107 -24.25 -18.16 10.74
N THR A 108 -25.29 -18.97 10.64
CA THR A 108 -25.96 -19.62 11.77
C THR A 108 -25.72 -21.15 11.82
N ASN A 109 -24.87 -21.67 10.93
CA ASN A 109 -24.51 -23.09 10.91
C ASN A 109 -23.49 -23.41 12.01
N ASP A 110 -22.58 -22.46 12.27
CA ASP A 110 -21.61 -22.54 13.36
C ASP A 110 -22.19 -22.00 14.67
N ASP A 111 -21.62 -22.43 15.80
CA ASP A 111 -22.08 -22.04 17.15
C ASP A 111 -21.95 -20.51 17.36
N ILE A 112 -23.08 -19.82 17.27
CA ILE A 112 -23.16 -18.37 17.43
C ILE A 112 -22.73 -17.91 18.82
N THR A 113 -22.91 -18.72 19.87
CA THR A 113 -22.53 -18.35 21.24
C THR A 113 -21.02 -18.43 21.44
N ARG A 114 -20.33 -19.18 20.58
CA ARG A 114 -18.88 -19.32 20.58
C ARG A 114 -18.19 -18.29 19.69
N TRP A 115 -18.75 -18.06 18.51
CA TRP A 115 -18.08 -17.32 17.44
C TRP A 115 -18.61 -15.92 17.22
N TRP A 116 -19.73 -15.54 17.83
CA TRP A 116 -20.18 -14.15 17.85
C TRP A 116 -19.88 -13.51 19.20
N GLU A 117 -19.86 -12.19 19.22
CA GLU A 117 -19.61 -11.43 20.42
C GLU A 117 -20.54 -10.21 20.45
N VAL A 118 -21.34 -10.13 21.51
CA VAL A 118 -22.12 -8.93 21.82
C VAL A 118 -21.28 -8.10 22.77
N MET A 119 -21.04 -6.83 22.42
CA MET A 119 -20.26 -5.91 23.25
C MET A 119 -21.16 -4.83 23.81
N ASP A 120 -21.11 -4.63 25.13
CA ASP A 120 -21.55 -3.39 25.77
C ASP A 120 -20.44 -2.36 25.54
N ARG A 121 -20.64 -1.46 24.58
CA ARG A 121 -19.66 -0.46 24.16
C ARG A 121 -19.50 0.67 25.16
N THR A 122 -20.48 0.86 26.05
CA THR A 122 -20.41 1.86 27.14
C THR A 122 -19.45 1.42 28.24
N THR A 123 -19.40 0.13 28.55
CA THR A 123 -18.49 -0.44 29.57
C THR A 123 -17.22 -1.07 28.98
N GLY A 124 -17.22 -1.32 27.67
CA GLY A 124 -16.16 -2.04 26.97
C GLY A 124 -16.11 -3.54 27.27
N GLN A 125 -17.18 -4.11 27.84
CA GLN A 125 -17.22 -5.52 28.26
C GLN A 125 -18.08 -6.38 27.32
N PRO A 126 -17.70 -7.65 27.08
CA PRO A 126 -18.55 -8.58 26.37
C PRO A 126 -19.79 -8.94 27.22
N VAL A 127 -20.94 -9.05 26.56
CA VAL A 127 -22.20 -9.51 27.16
C VAL A 127 -22.22 -11.04 27.15
N PRO A 128 -22.47 -11.71 28.30
CA PRO A 128 -22.52 -13.17 28.36
C PRO A 128 -23.56 -13.78 27.39
N PRO A 129 -23.28 -14.94 26.77
CA PRO A 129 -24.18 -15.60 25.83
C PRO A 129 -25.60 -15.88 26.35
N GLU A 130 -25.75 -16.10 27.65
CA GLU A 130 -27.06 -16.32 28.28
C GLU A 130 -27.93 -15.05 28.36
N GLN A 131 -27.36 -13.87 28.10
CA GLN A 131 -28.05 -12.58 28.14
C GLN A 131 -28.45 -12.08 26.74
N TRP A 132 -28.25 -12.87 25.70
CA TRP A 132 -28.74 -12.52 24.37
C TRP A 132 -29.22 -13.74 23.59
N SER A 133 -30.06 -13.49 22.58
CA SER A 133 -30.58 -14.53 21.69
C SER A 133 -30.71 -14.02 20.27
N TYR A 134 -30.49 -14.89 19.30
CA TYR A 134 -30.69 -14.58 17.88
C TYR A 134 -32.01 -15.17 17.36
N ALA A 135 -32.81 -14.34 16.70
CA ALA A 135 -34.02 -14.74 15.98
C ALA A 135 -34.33 -13.73 14.87
N ASP A 136 -34.92 -14.20 13.77
CA ASP A 136 -35.44 -13.35 12.69
C ASP A 136 -34.41 -12.30 12.16
N GLY A 137 -33.14 -12.71 12.02
CA GLY A 137 -32.08 -11.84 11.51
C GLY A 137 -31.55 -10.80 12.50
N SER A 138 -31.99 -10.85 13.76
CA SER A 138 -31.63 -9.89 14.81
C SER A 138 -31.16 -10.58 16.09
N VAL A 139 -30.33 -9.87 16.86
CA VAL A 139 -29.96 -10.27 18.23
C VAL A 139 -30.70 -9.39 19.23
N THR A 140 -31.41 -10.01 20.16
CA THR A 140 -32.01 -9.32 21.31
C THR A 140 -31.12 -9.52 22.52
N VAL A 141 -30.77 -8.42 23.18
CA VAL A 141 -29.83 -8.36 24.32
C VAL A 141 -30.60 -7.90 25.55
N GLN A 142 -30.40 -8.56 26.69
CA GLN A 142 -30.74 -8.05 28.02
C GLN A 142 -29.73 -6.96 28.37
N ALA A 143 -30.21 -5.72 28.42
CA ALA A 143 -29.38 -4.53 28.35
C ALA A 143 -29.46 -3.70 29.62
N VAL A 144 -28.42 -2.92 29.87
CA VAL A 144 -28.47 -1.79 30.80
C VAL A 144 -29.08 -0.60 30.06
N PRO A 145 -30.12 0.05 30.60
CA PRO A 145 -30.72 1.22 29.97
C PRO A 145 -29.69 2.29 29.60
N PHE A 146 -29.78 2.77 28.37
CA PHE A 146 -28.96 3.82 27.76
C PHE A 146 -27.48 3.49 27.55
N HIS A 147 -27.09 2.23 27.69
CA HIS A 147 -25.82 1.75 27.16
C HIS A 147 -25.93 1.50 25.64
N GLU A 148 -24.79 1.53 24.95
CA GLU A 148 -24.68 1.20 23.54
C GLU A 148 -24.17 -0.23 23.34
N TYR A 149 -24.77 -0.95 22.39
CA TYR A 149 -24.43 -2.33 22.10
C TYR A 149 -24.13 -2.53 20.62
N THR A 150 -23.22 -3.45 20.34
CA THR A 150 -22.91 -3.93 18.99
C THR A 150 -22.82 -5.45 18.98
N VAL A 151 -23.07 -6.06 17.82
CA VAL A 151 -22.83 -7.49 17.60
C VAL A 151 -21.76 -7.65 16.54
N SER A 152 -20.71 -8.41 16.87
CA SER A 152 -19.71 -8.92 15.95
C SER A 152 -20.08 -10.36 15.58
N PHE A 153 -20.31 -10.64 14.30
CA PHE A 153 -20.84 -11.93 13.85
C PHE A 153 -20.17 -12.41 12.56
N LEU A 154 -20.23 -13.73 12.34
CA LEU A 154 -19.74 -14.36 11.11
C LEU A 154 -20.80 -14.28 10.00
N ALA A 155 -20.35 -13.98 8.78
CA ALA A 155 -21.16 -14.02 7.58
C ALA A 155 -20.41 -14.76 6.45
N TYR A 156 -21.15 -15.52 5.64
CA TYR A 156 -20.67 -16.13 4.40
C TYR A 156 -20.64 -15.10 3.27
N LEU A 157 -19.55 -15.07 2.49
CA LEU A 157 -19.41 -14.24 1.30
C LEU A 157 -20.03 -14.93 0.07
N ILE A 158 -21.32 -14.67 -0.15
CA ILE A 158 -22.12 -15.27 -1.22
C ILE A 158 -21.98 -14.57 -2.57
N TRP A 159 -21.25 -13.46 -2.62
CA TRP A 159 -20.75 -12.85 -3.85
C TRP A 159 -19.33 -12.34 -3.61
N ASP A 160 -18.38 -12.78 -4.43
CA ASP A 160 -17.01 -12.27 -4.45
C ASP A 160 -16.99 -10.72 -4.53
N PRO A 161 -16.38 -10.01 -3.55
CA PRO A 161 -16.37 -8.55 -3.52
C PRO A 161 -15.74 -7.89 -4.76
N VAL A 162 -14.68 -8.48 -5.34
CA VAL A 162 -14.04 -7.95 -6.56
C VAL A 162 -14.96 -8.14 -7.78
N HIS A 163 -15.60 -9.30 -7.90
CA HIS A 163 -16.61 -9.53 -8.93
C HIS A 163 -17.81 -8.60 -8.78
N MET A 164 -18.24 -8.30 -7.53
CA MET A 164 -19.29 -7.33 -7.26
C MET A 164 -18.88 -5.93 -7.72
N TYR A 165 -17.69 -5.46 -7.32
CA TYR A 165 -17.13 -4.18 -7.77
C TYR A 165 -17.12 -4.08 -9.30
N ASN A 166 -16.54 -5.08 -9.97
CA ASN A 166 -16.45 -5.09 -11.43
C ASN A 166 -17.82 -5.07 -12.11
N ALA A 167 -18.78 -5.84 -11.60
CA ALA A 167 -20.12 -5.88 -12.16
C ALA A 167 -20.86 -4.55 -11.98
N THR A 168 -20.74 -3.91 -10.81
CA THR A 168 -21.39 -2.62 -10.53
C THR A 168 -20.74 -1.49 -11.32
N THR A 169 -19.41 -1.45 -11.39
CA THR A 169 -18.67 -0.40 -12.10
C THR A 169 -18.88 -0.48 -13.62
N ASN A 170 -18.91 -1.69 -14.18
CA ASN A 170 -19.10 -1.88 -15.63
C ASN A 170 -20.58 -1.97 -16.05
N GLY A 171 -21.53 -1.89 -15.11
CA GLY A 171 -22.95 -2.04 -15.41
C GLY A 171 -23.29 -3.39 -16.05
N TRP A 172 -22.62 -4.47 -15.64
CA TRP A 172 -22.88 -5.81 -16.19
C TRP A 172 -24.33 -6.22 -15.96
N THR A 173 -24.93 -6.84 -16.98
CA THR A 173 -26.29 -7.40 -16.92
C THR A 173 -26.24 -8.88 -17.30
N ASN A 174 -27.19 -9.67 -16.80
CA ASN A 174 -27.34 -11.09 -17.14
C ASN A 174 -26.11 -11.98 -16.83
N PHE A 175 -25.52 -11.82 -15.64
CA PHE A 175 -24.43 -12.66 -15.16
C PHE A 175 -24.81 -13.36 -13.85
N GLU A 176 -24.12 -14.45 -13.52
CA GLU A 176 -24.28 -15.13 -12.24
C GLU A 176 -23.26 -14.60 -11.23
N HIS A 177 -23.72 -14.27 -10.01
CA HIS A 177 -22.83 -13.82 -8.93
C HIS A 177 -21.86 -14.95 -8.56
N GLN A 178 -20.56 -14.69 -8.62
CA GLN A 178 -19.56 -15.69 -8.30
C GLN A 178 -19.49 -15.89 -6.78
N ILE A 179 -19.88 -17.06 -6.30
CA ILE A 179 -19.81 -17.42 -4.89
C ILE A 179 -18.36 -17.83 -4.56
N THR A 180 -17.86 -17.38 -3.41
CA THR A 180 -16.50 -17.71 -2.94
C THR A 180 -16.46 -19.04 -2.18
N PHE A 181 -15.29 -19.65 -2.08
CA PHE A 181 -15.05 -20.84 -1.25
C PHE A 181 -13.67 -20.80 -0.58
N ASP A 182 -13.59 -21.30 0.65
CA ASP A 182 -12.39 -21.30 1.48
C ASP A 182 -11.52 -22.53 1.18
N VAL A 183 -10.40 -22.32 0.49
CA VAL A 183 -9.48 -23.40 0.06
C VAL A 183 -8.77 -24.07 1.23
N ARG A 184 -8.81 -23.51 2.44
CA ARG A 184 -8.24 -24.15 3.63
C ARG A 184 -9.13 -25.29 4.15
N GLN A 185 -10.42 -25.27 3.81
CA GLN A 185 -11.36 -26.28 4.28
C GLN A 185 -11.12 -27.64 3.58
N PRO A 186 -11.33 -28.79 4.25
CA PRO A 186 -10.86 -30.07 3.74
C PRO A 186 -11.40 -30.51 2.37
N LYS A 187 -12.70 -30.30 2.06
CA LYS A 187 -13.26 -30.74 0.76
C LYS A 187 -12.75 -29.83 -0.35
N THR A 188 -12.78 -28.51 -0.12
CA THR A 188 -12.39 -27.47 -1.07
C THR A 188 -10.88 -27.46 -1.29
N HIS A 189 -10.07 -27.75 -0.28
CA HIS A 189 -8.62 -27.94 -0.41
C HIS A 189 -8.32 -29.00 -1.48
N LYS A 190 -8.85 -30.21 -1.30
CA LYS A 190 -8.67 -31.32 -2.25
C LYS A 190 -9.17 -30.95 -3.64
N TYR A 191 -10.38 -30.38 -3.72
CA TYR A 191 -10.99 -29.98 -4.98
C TYR A 191 -10.14 -28.96 -5.74
N SER A 192 -9.66 -27.91 -5.07
CA SER A 192 -8.87 -26.84 -5.67
C SER A 192 -7.55 -27.34 -6.25
N MET A 193 -6.87 -28.26 -5.57
CA MET A 193 -5.63 -28.85 -6.08
C MET A 193 -5.88 -29.74 -7.31
N GLU A 194 -6.99 -30.47 -7.36
CA GLU A 194 -7.39 -31.25 -8.54
C GLU A 194 -7.82 -30.34 -9.70
N ARG A 195 -8.58 -29.28 -9.41
CA ARG A 195 -9.03 -28.27 -10.38
C ARG A 195 -7.85 -27.54 -11.02
N LEU A 196 -6.80 -27.20 -10.27
CA LEU A 196 -5.60 -26.57 -10.80
C LEU A 196 -4.86 -27.49 -11.78
N ARG A 197 -4.64 -28.76 -11.41
CA ARG A 197 -4.00 -29.74 -12.30
C ARG A 197 -4.79 -29.93 -13.60
N LYS A 198 -6.10 -30.07 -13.48
CA LYS A 198 -7.00 -30.21 -14.63
C LYS A 198 -6.92 -28.98 -15.54
N PHE A 199 -7.01 -27.78 -14.95
CA PHE A 199 -6.91 -26.53 -15.70
C PHE A 199 -5.61 -26.46 -16.52
N ILE A 200 -4.46 -26.69 -15.90
CA ILE A 200 -3.17 -26.62 -16.62
C ILE A 200 -3.11 -27.68 -17.73
N ALA A 201 -3.59 -28.91 -17.47
CA ALA A 201 -3.61 -29.98 -18.46
C ALA A 201 -4.51 -29.67 -19.68
N GLU A 202 -5.62 -28.96 -19.48
CA GLU A 202 -6.55 -28.55 -20.54
C GLU A 202 -6.02 -27.33 -21.34
N HIS A 203 -5.01 -26.62 -20.83
CA HIS A 203 -4.46 -25.39 -21.41
C HIS A 203 -2.93 -25.49 -21.67
N PRO A 204 -2.47 -26.45 -22.50
CA PRO A 204 -1.02 -26.74 -22.67
C PRO A 204 -0.21 -25.62 -23.33
N TYR A 205 -0.88 -24.59 -23.86
CA TYR A 205 -0.27 -23.40 -24.46
C TYR A 205 0.08 -22.32 -23.43
N VAL A 206 -0.38 -22.45 -22.17
CA VAL A 206 -0.13 -21.46 -21.12
C VAL A 206 1.28 -21.60 -20.57
N ASN A 207 2.02 -20.48 -20.53
CA ASN A 207 3.37 -20.44 -19.98
C ASN A 207 3.38 -19.99 -18.52
N VAL A 208 2.48 -19.08 -18.15
CA VAL A 208 2.43 -18.48 -16.82
C VAL A 208 1.01 -18.57 -16.25
N ILE A 209 0.89 -19.19 -15.08
CA ILE A 209 -0.33 -19.14 -14.28
C ILE A 209 -0.28 -17.88 -13.42
N ARG A 210 -1.10 -16.90 -13.79
CA ARG A 210 -1.26 -15.64 -13.06
C ARG A 210 -2.37 -15.81 -12.03
N TYR A 211 -2.00 -16.24 -10.84
CA TYR A 211 -2.87 -16.25 -9.66
C TYR A 211 -3.41 -14.85 -9.41
N THR A 212 -4.73 -14.68 -9.49
CA THR A 212 -5.43 -13.39 -9.31
C THR A 212 -6.55 -13.52 -8.28
N THR A 213 -6.24 -13.74 -7.00
CA THR A 213 -4.89 -13.92 -6.42
C THR A 213 -4.81 -15.30 -5.78
N PHE A 214 -4.77 -15.39 -4.46
CA PHE A 214 -4.85 -16.61 -3.68
C PHE A 214 -6.18 -16.59 -2.91
N PHE A 215 -6.16 -16.67 -1.59
CA PHE A 215 -7.29 -17.23 -0.83
C PHE A 215 -8.18 -16.19 -0.16
N HIS A 216 -7.63 -15.04 0.26
CA HIS A 216 -8.36 -14.12 1.13
C HIS A 216 -8.39 -12.72 0.55
N GLN A 217 -9.61 -12.26 0.27
CA GLN A 217 -9.89 -10.91 -0.19
C GLN A 217 -9.48 -9.89 0.88
N PHE A 218 -8.86 -8.79 0.47
CA PHE A 218 -8.76 -7.62 1.35
C PHE A 218 -10.15 -7.14 1.73
N THR A 219 -10.28 -6.46 2.87
CA THR A 219 -11.62 -6.17 3.37
C THR A 219 -12.33 -5.19 2.45
N LEU A 220 -13.46 -5.62 1.89
CA LEU A 220 -14.28 -4.82 0.97
C LEU A 220 -15.76 -5.17 1.19
N ILE A 221 -16.52 -4.23 1.72
CA ILE A 221 -17.93 -4.40 2.09
C ILE A 221 -18.79 -3.39 1.34
N PHE A 222 -19.95 -3.84 0.86
CA PHE A 222 -20.93 -3.00 0.15
C PHE A 222 -22.23 -2.81 0.94
N ASP A 223 -22.84 -1.63 0.82
CA ASP A 223 -24.13 -1.31 1.42
C ASP A 223 -25.34 -1.80 0.58
N GLU A 224 -26.57 -1.55 1.04
CA GLU A 224 -27.78 -1.99 0.34
C GLU A 224 -27.94 -1.39 -1.07
N LEU A 225 -27.25 -0.29 -1.36
CA LEU A 225 -27.24 0.38 -2.67
C LEU A 225 -26.06 -0.07 -3.54
N LYS A 226 -25.31 -1.09 -3.10
CA LYS A 226 -24.10 -1.60 -3.78
C LYS A 226 -23.01 -0.55 -3.90
N ARG A 227 -22.95 0.39 -2.95
CA ARG A 227 -21.83 1.34 -2.82
C ARG A 227 -20.81 0.74 -1.87
N GLU A 228 -19.54 1.05 -2.10
CA GLU A 228 -18.48 0.72 -1.14
C GLU A 228 -18.82 1.36 0.22
N LYS A 229 -18.94 0.53 1.25
CA LYS A 229 -19.22 0.94 2.62
C LYS A 229 -17.95 0.97 3.46
N PHE A 230 -17.08 -0.01 3.27
CA PHE A 230 -15.82 -0.11 3.99
C PHE A 230 -14.79 -0.82 3.10
N VAL A 231 -13.59 -0.26 3.03
CA VAL A 231 -12.45 -0.82 2.31
C VAL A 231 -11.20 -0.69 3.16
N ASP A 232 -10.42 -1.77 3.20
CA ASP A 232 -9.07 -1.79 3.72
C ASP A 232 -8.25 -2.80 2.92
N TRP A 233 -7.32 -2.30 2.11
CA TRP A 233 -6.46 -3.10 1.24
C TRP A 233 -5.58 -4.10 2.00
N TYR A 234 -5.35 -3.88 3.31
CA TYR A 234 -4.61 -4.78 4.19
C TYR A 234 -5.50 -5.55 5.18
N GLY A 235 -6.81 -5.40 5.09
CA GLY A 235 -7.74 -5.85 6.13
C GLY A 235 -7.95 -7.36 6.14
N TYR A 236 -7.93 -7.97 7.33
CA TYR A 236 -7.97 -9.41 7.55
C TYR A 236 -9.38 -10.00 7.78
N SER A 237 -10.44 -9.19 7.68
CA SER A 237 -11.80 -9.62 8.08
C SER A 237 -12.34 -10.83 7.31
N ALA A 238 -12.01 -10.97 6.03
CA ALA A 238 -12.44 -12.06 5.15
C ALA A 238 -11.49 -13.27 5.17
N SER A 239 -10.66 -13.39 6.21
CA SER A 239 -9.65 -14.46 6.33
C SER A 239 -9.97 -15.44 7.47
N VAL A 240 -11.20 -15.45 7.97
CA VAL A 240 -11.62 -16.21 9.15
C VAL A 240 -12.61 -17.32 8.80
N SER A 241 -12.65 -18.35 9.65
CA SER A 241 -13.68 -19.39 9.70
C SER A 241 -13.50 -20.15 11.02
N PRO A 242 -14.54 -20.73 11.62
CA PRO A 242 -14.38 -21.55 12.82
C PRO A 242 -13.34 -22.66 12.66
N TYR A 243 -13.18 -23.23 11.46
CA TYR A 243 -12.14 -24.21 11.15
C TYR A 243 -10.73 -23.67 11.37
N ILE A 244 -10.41 -22.49 10.81
CA ILE A 244 -9.07 -21.91 10.93
C ILE A 244 -8.83 -21.28 12.31
N LEU A 245 -9.87 -20.71 12.92
CA LEU A 245 -9.77 -20.09 14.25
C LEU A 245 -9.51 -21.14 15.33
N ASN A 246 -10.09 -22.34 15.23
CA ASN A 246 -9.75 -23.44 16.13
C ASN A 246 -8.27 -23.83 16.04
N GLN A 247 -7.66 -23.79 14.85
CA GLN A 247 -6.22 -24.07 14.67
C GLN A 247 -5.36 -22.95 15.26
N PHE A 248 -5.75 -21.71 15.05
CA PHE A 248 -5.12 -20.56 15.71
C PHE A 248 -5.10 -20.76 17.23
N GLU A 249 -6.24 -21.06 17.85
CA GLU A 249 -6.34 -21.25 19.31
C GLU A 249 -5.47 -22.39 19.82
N GLN A 250 -5.33 -23.47 19.05
CA GLN A 250 -4.42 -24.57 19.37
C GLN A 250 -2.96 -24.12 19.33
N GLU A 251 -2.59 -23.25 18.39
CA GLU A 251 -1.22 -22.77 18.23
C GLU A 251 -0.84 -21.75 19.32
N VAL A 252 -1.71 -20.77 19.59
CA VAL A 252 -1.41 -19.66 20.51
C VAL A 252 -1.80 -19.94 21.96
N GLY A 253 -2.66 -20.94 22.20
CA GLY A 253 -3.05 -21.39 23.53
C GLY A 253 -4.10 -20.55 24.25
N TYR A 254 -4.79 -19.65 23.55
CA TYR A 254 -5.91 -18.85 24.09
C TYR A 254 -7.05 -18.76 23.08
N LYS A 255 -8.26 -18.45 23.57
CA LYS A 255 -9.47 -18.36 22.76
C LYS A 255 -9.48 -17.12 21.88
N PHE A 256 -9.85 -17.28 20.63
CA PHE A 256 -10.11 -16.19 19.72
C PHE A 256 -11.39 -15.45 20.10
N ARG A 257 -11.33 -14.13 20.05
CA ARG A 257 -12.47 -13.22 20.16
C ARG A 257 -12.68 -12.51 18.82
N PRO A 258 -13.93 -12.34 18.35
CA PRO A 258 -14.23 -11.52 17.18
C PRO A 258 -13.56 -10.13 17.22
N GLU A 259 -13.42 -9.57 18.43
CA GLU A 259 -12.82 -8.26 18.62
C GLU A 259 -11.33 -8.15 18.27
N TYR A 260 -10.61 -9.27 18.16
CA TYR A 260 -9.25 -9.28 17.62
C TYR A 260 -9.18 -8.92 16.14
N ILE A 261 -10.32 -8.94 15.43
CA ILE A 261 -10.45 -8.50 14.04
C ILE A 261 -11.29 -7.24 13.94
N ILE A 262 -12.44 -7.21 14.63
CA ILE A 262 -13.40 -6.11 14.51
C ILE A 262 -12.85 -4.81 15.10
N ASP A 263 -12.06 -4.86 16.17
CA ASP A 263 -11.44 -3.70 16.83
C ASP A 263 -12.39 -2.48 16.87
N GLN A 264 -13.50 -2.62 17.59
CA GLN A 264 -14.46 -1.56 17.85
C GLN A 264 -15.16 -1.01 16.59
N GLY A 265 -15.11 -1.75 15.49
CA GLY A 265 -15.62 -1.32 14.19
C GLY A 265 -14.58 -0.66 13.29
N TYR A 266 -13.32 -0.59 13.72
CA TYR A 266 -12.21 -0.12 12.91
C TYR A 266 -11.57 -1.23 12.06
N TYR A 267 -11.92 -2.49 12.31
CA TYR A 267 -11.48 -3.67 11.57
C TYR A 267 -9.96 -3.89 11.54
N ASN A 268 -9.25 -3.43 12.59
CA ASN A 268 -7.78 -3.36 12.63
C ASN A 268 -7.18 -2.76 11.36
N ASN A 269 -7.82 -1.73 10.80
CA ASN A 269 -7.25 -1.02 9.67
C ASN A 269 -5.84 -0.51 10.01
N GLN A 270 -5.04 -0.24 8.99
CA GLN A 270 -3.63 0.13 9.17
C GLN A 270 -3.35 1.34 10.08
N TYR A 271 -4.34 2.19 10.40
CA TYR A 271 -4.16 3.32 11.32
C TYR A 271 -4.30 2.92 12.78
N ARG A 272 -4.83 1.74 13.07
CA ARG A 272 -5.02 1.23 14.43
C ARG A 272 -3.72 0.64 14.94
N VAL A 273 -3.26 1.11 16.10
CA VAL A 273 -2.11 0.51 16.77
C VAL A 273 -2.45 -0.97 17.04
N PRO A 274 -1.76 -1.92 16.41
CA PRO A 274 -2.18 -3.31 16.44
C PRO A 274 -1.97 -3.93 17.82
N SER A 275 -2.99 -4.65 18.30
CA SER A 275 -2.89 -5.45 19.51
C SER A 275 -1.95 -6.63 19.32
N LYS A 276 -1.49 -7.22 20.43
CA LYS A 276 -0.71 -8.45 20.41
C LYS A 276 -1.49 -9.57 19.71
N GLU A 277 -2.77 -9.71 20.02
CA GLU A 277 -3.59 -10.80 19.49
C GLU A 277 -3.83 -10.69 17.98
N PHE A 278 -3.97 -9.47 17.46
CA PHE A 278 -4.05 -9.26 16.01
C PHE A 278 -2.72 -9.61 15.33
N ARG A 279 -1.57 -9.21 15.92
CA ARG A 279 -0.24 -9.59 15.40
C ARG A 279 -0.03 -11.10 15.40
N ASP A 280 -0.42 -11.78 16.47
CA ASP A 280 -0.36 -13.24 16.56
C ASP A 280 -1.21 -13.88 15.46
N PHE A 281 -2.42 -13.37 15.23
CA PHE A 281 -3.29 -13.84 14.15
C PHE A 281 -2.68 -13.62 12.76
N GLN A 282 -2.10 -12.44 12.50
CA GLN A 282 -1.39 -12.17 11.26
C GLN A 282 -0.21 -13.13 11.05
N ALA A 283 0.59 -13.38 12.09
CA ALA A 283 1.71 -14.33 12.05
C ALA A 283 1.26 -15.76 11.72
N PHE A 284 0.20 -16.23 12.38
CA PHE A 284 -0.41 -17.53 12.10
C PHE A 284 -0.92 -17.60 10.65
N GLN A 285 -1.68 -16.59 10.20
CA GLN A 285 -2.22 -16.54 8.84
C GLN A 285 -1.12 -16.53 7.78
N ARG A 286 -0.01 -15.81 8.00
CA ARG A 286 1.13 -15.83 7.08
C ARG A 286 1.69 -17.23 6.86
N ARG A 287 1.84 -18.01 7.94
CA ARG A 287 2.34 -19.39 7.85
C ARG A 287 1.36 -20.29 7.09
N GLU A 288 0.07 -20.21 7.42
CA GLU A 288 -0.95 -21.06 6.79
C GLU A 288 -1.16 -20.72 5.30
N VAL A 289 -1.22 -19.44 4.96
CA VAL A 289 -1.33 -18.99 3.56
C VAL A 289 -0.08 -19.35 2.76
N ALA A 290 1.12 -19.14 3.31
CA ALA A 290 2.36 -19.48 2.61
C ALA A 290 2.46 -20.98 2.31
N LYS A 291 2.09 -21.83 3.27
CA LYS A 291 2.04 -23.30 3.09
C LYS A 291 1.06 -23.71 1.99
N LEU A 292 -0.14 -23.16 1.98
CA LEU A 292 -1.16 -23.49 0.98
C LEU A 292 -0.81 -22.96 -0.41
N ALA A 293 -0.31 -21.72 -0.50
CA ALA A 293 0.15 -21.14 -1.75
C ALA A 293 1.33 -21.94 -2.33
N LYS A 294 2.26 -22.39 -1.48
CA LYS A 294 3.37 -23.26 -1.89
C LYS A 294 2.87 -24.52 -2.58
N GLU A 295 1.84 -25.18 -2.05
CA GLU A 295 1.30 -26.40 -2.68
C GLU A 295 0.78 -26.14 -4.10
N MET A 296 0.07 -25.02 -4.31
CA MET A 296 -0.38 -24.62 -5.64
C MET A 296 0.79 -24.28 -6.59
N VAL A 297 1.79 -23.55 -6.09
CA VAL A 297 2.99 -23.22 -6.86
C VAL A 297 3.77 -24.48 -7.25
N ASP A 298 3.95 -25.43 -6.33
CA ASP A 298 4.61 -26.70 -6.60
C ASP A 298 3.87 -27.51 -7.69
N ILE A 299 2.53 -27.47 -7.69
CA ILE A 299 1.71 -28.07 -8.77
C ILE A 299 1.97 -27.36 -10.10
N THR A 300 1.95 -26.02 -10.11
CA THR A 300 2.21 -25.23 -11.32
C THR A 300 3.57 -25.54 -11.93
N HIS A 301 4.62 -25.61 -11.10
CA HIS A 301 5.97 -25.97 -11.53
C HIS A 301 6.05 -27.40 -12.03
N ALA A 302 5.42 -28.35 -11.34
CA ALA A 302 5.39 -29.75 -11.77
C ALA A 302 4.69 -29.93 -13.13
N CYS A 303 3.76 -29.04 -13.47
CA CYS A 303 3.11 -29.00 -14.77
C CYS A 303 3.87 -28.18 -15.84
N GLY A 304 5.02 -27.58 -15.51
CA GLY A 304 5.88 -26.87 -16.46
C GLY A 304 5.52 -25.41 -16.73
N CYS A 305 4.68 -24.79 -15.89
CA CYS A 305 4.34 -23.37 -15.98
C CYS A 305 5.09 -22.55 -14.91
N GLU A 306 5.26 -21.24 -15.15
CA GLU A 306 5.65 -20.30 -14.10
C GLU A 306 4.43 -19.93 -13.24
N ALA A 307 4.65 -19.67 -11.95
CA ALA A 307 3.65 -19.21 -11.00
C ALA A 307 3.86 -17.72 -10.68
N MET A 308 2.90 -16.90 -11.08
CA MET A 308 2.90 -15.45 -10.84
C MET A 308 1.74 -15.07 -9.92
N MET A 309 2.02 -14.28 -8.89
CA MET A 309 1.00 -13.73 -7.99
C MET A 309 0.65 -12.29 -8.36
N PHE A 310 -0.64 -11.95 -8.39
CA PHE A 310 -1.08 -10.56 -8.42
C PHE A 310 -1.07 -9.93 -7.01
N LEU A 311 -0.43 -8.78 -6.84
CA LEU A 311 -0.45 -8.01 -5.59
C LEU A 311 -1.74 -7.19 -5.49
N GLY A 312 -2.82 -7.84 -5.08
CA GLY A 312 -4.15 -7.26 -4.95
C GLY A 312 -5.20 -8.34 -4.80
N ASP A 313 -6.49 -7.97 -4.83
CA ASP A 313 -7.63 -8.88 -4.70
C ASP A 313 -7.50 -9.81 -3.47
N HIS A 314 -7.26 -11.11 -3.71
CA HIS A 314 -7.21 -12.16 -2.70
C HIS A 314 -5.80 -12.42 -2.14
N TRP A 315 -5.10 -11.37 -1.74
CA TRP A 315 -3.68 -11.44 -1.34
C TRP A 315 -3.44 -11.51 0.18
N ILE A 316 -4.49 -11.42 1.00
CA ILE A 316 -4.31 -11.30 2.45
C ILE A 316 -3.67 -12.57 3.03
N GLY A 317 -2.63 -12.35 3.84
CA GLY A 317 -1.81 -13.39 4.45
C GLY A 317 -0.58 -13.80 3.63
N THR A 318 -0.42 -13.38 2.37
CA THR A 318 0.83 -13.66 1.64
C THR A 318 1.99 -12.80 2.16
N GLU A 319 1.72 -11.54 2.47
CA GLU A 319 2.62 -10.57 3.13
C GLU A 319 4.04 -10.53 2.53
N PRO A 320 4.22 -9.97 1.31
CA PRO A 320 5.44 -10.09 0.50
C PRO A 320 6.75 -9.62 1.13
N PHE A 321 6.65 -8.74 2.13
CA PHE A 321 7.81 -8.19 2.84
C PHE A 321 8.26 -9.04 4.03
N MET A 322 7.50 -10.09 4.37
CA MET A 322 7.76 -10.96 5.51
C MET A 322 8.51 -12.24 5.10
N PRO A 323 9.29 -12.87 6.01
CA PRO A 323 10.10 -14.04 5.68
C PRO A 323 9.32 -15.23 5.10
N GLU A 324 8.08 -15.44 5.56
CA GLU A 324 7.22 -16.55 5.14
C GLU A 324 6.92 -16.50 3.63
N PHE A 325 6.83 -15.31 3.03
CA PHE A 325 6.54 -15.14 1.60
C PHE A 325 7.53 -15.86 0.69
N LYS A 326 8.83 -15.79 1.01
CA LYS A 326 9.89 -16.44 0.22
C LYS A 326 9.74 -17.96 0.18
N THR A 327 9.05 -18.55 1.16
CA THR A 327 8.83 -20.00 1.23
C THR A 327 7.81 -20.50 0.21
N ILE A 328 6.97 -19.60 -0.34
CA ILE A 328 5.96 -19.94 -1.35
C ILE A 328 6.61 -20.44 -2.64
N GLY A 329 7.76 -19.86 -3.03
CA GLY A 329 8.51 -20.26 -4.23
C GLY A 329 7.96 -19.67 -5.54
N LEU A 330 7.27 -18.53 -5.49
CA LEU A 330 6.74 -17.83 -6.68
C LEU A 330 7.85 -17.46 -7.67
N ASP A 331 7.56 -17.54 -8.96
CA ASP A 331 8.44 -17.01 -9.99
C ASP A 331 8.37 -15.50 -10.06
N ALA A 332 7.17 -14.94 -9.88
CA ALA A 332 6.96 -13.51 -10.02
C ALA A 332 5.85 -12.94 -9.15
N VAL A 333 5.94 -11.64 -8.90
CA VAL A 333 4.82 -10.81 -8.46
C VAL A 333 4.54 -9.75 -9.52
N VAL A 334 3.27 -9.64 -9.92
CA VAL A 334 2.75 -8.53 -10.71
C VAL A 334 1.85 -7.66 -9.84
N GLY A 335 2.00 -6.34 -9.86
CA GLY A 335 1.16 -5.45 -9.05
C GLY A 335 0.65 -4.24 -9.82
N SER A 336 -0.29 -3.52 -9.22
CA SER A 336 -0.83 -2.29 -9.78
C SER A 336 0.12 -1.11 -9.58
N VAL A 337 0.52 -0.42 -10.64
CA VAL A 337 1.36 0.79 -10.54
C VAL A 337 0.50 2.01 -10.82
N GLY A 338 0.26 2.81 -9.77
CA GLY A 338 -0.43 4.09 -9.85
C GLY A 338 0.40 5.30 -9.41
N ASN A 339 1.64 5.08 -8.96
CA ASN A 339 2.61 6.11 -8.57
C ASN A 339 3.96 5.44 -8.18
N GLY A 340 4.93 6.23 -7.71
CA GLY A 340 6.23 5.73 -7.29
C GLY A 340 6.15 4.83 -6.05
N SER A 341 5.35 5.18 -5.04
CA SER A 341 5.17 4.35 -3.83
C SER A 341 4.59 2.97 -4.15
N THR A 342 3.57 2.89 -5.00
CA THR A 342 2.98 1.61 -5.44
C THR A 342 3.91 0.82 -6.37
N LEU A 343 4.78 1.47 -7.14
CA LEU A 343 5.86 0.77 -7.83
C LEU A 343 6.82 0.12 -6.83
N ARG A 344 7.20 0.84 -5.76
CA ARG A 344 8.10 0.31 -4.72
C ARG A 344 7.47 -0.80 -3.87
N LEU A 345 6.14 -0.86 -3.76
CA LEU A 345 5.44 -2.05 -3.23
C LEU A 345 5.80 -3.32 -3.99
N ILE A 346 6.14 -3.21 -5.28
CA ILE A 346 6.43 -4.32 -6.18
C ILE A 346 7.93 -4.52 -6.32
N SER A 347 8.70 -3.47 -6.63
CA SER A 347 10.13 -3.58 -6.93
C SER A 347 11.00 -3.93 -5.72
N ASP A 348 10.52 -3.69 -4.50
CA ASP A 348 11.22 -4.06 -3.26
C ASP A 348 10.86 -5.48 -2.77
N ILE A 349 9.99 -6.21 -3.47
CA ILE A 349 9.66 -7.60 -3.12
C ILE A 349 10.87 -8.48 -3.40
N GLU A 350 11.25 -9.28 -2.41
CA GLU A 350 12.32 -10.26 -2.50
C GLU A 350 11.79 -11.69 -2.50
N GLY A 351 12.59 -12.64 -2.98
CA GLY A 351 12.23 -14.06 -2.99
C GLY A 351 11.44 -14.52 -4.21
N VAL A 352 11.36 -13.68 -5.24
CA VAL A 352 10.86 -14.02 -6.57
C VAL A 352 11.95 -13.82 -7.62
N LYS A 353 11.78 -14.44 -8.80
CA LYS A 353 12.76 -14.36 -9.90
C LYS A 353 12.66 -13.04 -10.66
N TYR A 354 11.46 -12.47 -10.76
CA TYR A 354 11.23 -11.19 -11.41
C TYR A 354 9.98 -10.49 -10.87
N THR A 355 9.89 -9.18 -11.11
CA THR A 355 8.71 -8.37 -10.73
C THR A 355 8.12 -7.66 -11.95
N GLU A 356 6.80 -7.49 -11.97
CA GLU A 356 6.07 -6.89 -13.09
C GLU A 356 5.12 -5.77 -12.61
N GLY A 357 5.24 -4.59 -13.22
CA GLY A 357 4.35 -3.46 -12.95
C GLY A 357 3.22 -3.40 -13.97
N ARG A 358 1.97 -3.58 -13.54
CA ARG A 358 0.79 -3.34 -14.37
C ARG A 358 0.34 -1.90 -14.19
N PHE A 359 0.63 -1.05 -15.17
CA PHE A 359 0.41 0.39 -15.10
C PHE A 359 -1.07 0.77 -15.20
N LEU A 360 -1.42 1.87 -14.55
CA LEU A 360 -2.67 2.59 -14.73
C LEU A 360 -2.53 3.63 -15.87
N PRO A 361 -3.63 4.04 -16.53
CA PRO A 361 -5.01 3.62 -16.26
C PRO A 361 -5.28 2.16 -16.66
N TYR A 362 -6.14 1.50 -15.88
CA TYR A 362 -6.71 0.22 -16.28
C TYR A 362 -7.69 0.46 -17.43
N PHE A 363 -7.73 -0.39 -18.44
CA PHE A 363 -8.51 -0.14 -19.66
C PHE A 363 -10.00 -0.39 -19.46
N PHE A 364 -10.63 0.43 -18.63
CA PHE A 364 -12.02 0.35 -18.19
C PHE A 364 -12.81 1.63 -18.55
N PRO A 365 -14.16 1.56 -18.60
CA PRO A 365 -15.00 2.68 -19.00
C PRO A 365 -15.02 3.88 -18.04
N ASP A 366 -14.44 3.75 -16.85
CA ASP A 366 -14.29 4.85 -15.88
C ASP A 366 -13.27 5.89 -16.32
N THR A 367 -12.19 5.48 -16.99
CA THR A 367 -11.22 6.38 -17.64
C THR A 367 -11.41 6.45 -19.15
N PHE A 368 -11.72 5.34 -19.81
CA PHE A 368 -11.84 5.24 -21.26
C PHE A 368 -13.29 5.43 -21.73
N HIS A 369 -13.78 6.67 -21.64
CA HIS A 369 -15.10 7.09 -22.13
C HIS A 369 -15.02 8.43 -22.89
N GLU A 370 -16.10 8.83 -23.55
CA GLU A 370 -16.19 10.14 -24.20
C GLU A 370 -15.96 11.27 -23.17
N GLY A 371 -14.94 12.10 -23.40
CA GLY A 371 -14.52 13.16 -22.47
C GLY A 371 -13.51 12.74 -21.40
N GLY A 372 -13.14 11.46 -21.31
CA GLY A 372 -12.04 10.98 -20.48
C GLY A 372 -10.67 11.39 -21.03
N ASP A 373 -9.67 11.46 -20.16
CA ASP A 373 -8.28 11.83 -20.51
C ASP A 373 -7.28 10.77 -19.99
N PRO A 374 -7.23 9.59 -20.64
CA PRO A 374 -6.32 8.50 -20.25
C PRO A 374 -4.85 8.87 -20.43
N VAL A 375 -4.53 9.82 -21.33
CA VAL A 375 -3.15 10.26 -21.57
C VAL A 375 -2.61 11.03 -20.37
N ARG A 376 -3.39 11.95 -19.80
CA ARG A 376 -2.97 12.69 -18.59
C ARG A 376 -2.68 11.74 -17.42
N GLU A 377 -3.57 10.80 -17.14
CA GLU A 377 -3.38 9.82 -16.06
C GLU A 377 -2.12 8.98 -16.31
N ALA A 378 -1.90 8.50 -17.54
CA ALA A 378 -0.72 7.73 -17.91
C ALA A 378 0.59 8.53 -17.78
N LYS A 379 0.55 9.84 -18.05
CA LYS A 379 1.68 10.75 -17.87
C LYS A 379 2.05 10.94 -16.41
N GLU A 380 1.05 11.19 -15.56
CA GLU A 380 1.23 11.32 -14.11
C GLU A 380 1.80 10.03 -13.49
N ASN A 381 1.24 8.88 -13.88
CA ASN A 381 1.69 7.57 -13.44
C ASN A 381 3.11 7.25 -13.91
N TRP A 382 3.44 7.52 -15.19
CA TRP A 382 4.77 7.23 -15.72
C TRP A 382 5.85 8.06 -15.04
N VAL A 383 5.65 9.37 -14.86
CA VAL A 383 6.64 10.25 -14.25
C VAL A 383 6.98 9.80 -12.83
N THR A 384 5.97 9.53 -12.01
CA THR A 384 6.15 9.12 -10.61
C THR A 384 6.78 7.72 -10.51
N ALA A 385 6.28 6.76 -11.30
CA ALA A 385 6.84 5.42 -11.36
C ALA A 385 8.28 5.39 -11.90
N ARG A 386 8.59 6.15 -12.95
CA ARG A 386 9.94 6.22 -13.55
C ARG A 386 10.99 6.67 -12.54
N ARG A 387 10.68 7.70 -11.75
CA ARG A 387 11.56 8.15 -10.67
C ARG A 387 11.88 7.03 -9.68
N ALA A 388 10.87 6.23 -9.32
CA ALA A 388 11.04 5.09 -8.43
C ALA A 388 11.76 3.91 -9.11
N ILE A 389 11.54 3.65 -10.40
CA ILE A 389 12.26 2.62 -11.20
C ILE A 389 13.77 2.89 -11.16
N LEU A 390 14.17 4.14 -11.32
CA LEU A 390 15.58 4.55 -11.27
C LEU A 390 16.24 4.30 -9.90
N ARG A 391 15.46 4.19 -8.83
CA ARG A 391 15.95 3.78 -7.49
C ARG A 391 15.91 2.28 -7.31
N LYS A 392 14.81 1.63 -7.68
CA LYS A 392 14.67 0.18 -7.61
C LYS A 392 13.86 -0.33 -8.82
N PRO A 393 14.51 -1.00 -9.79
CA PRO A 393 13.84 -1.42 -11.01
C PRO A 393 12.87 -2.59 -10.78
N ILE A 394 11.84 -2.63 -11.63
CA ILE A 394 11.06 -3.84 -11.95
C ILE A 394 11.60 -4.49 -13.22
N ASP A 395 11.26 -5.75 -13.47
CA ASP A 395 11.77 -6.49 -14.63
C ASP A 395 10.92 -6.37 -15.90
N ARG A 396 9.64 -6.08 -15.71
CA ARG A 396 8.63 -6.05 -16.76
C ARG A 396 7.58 -4.98 -16.45
N ILE A 397 6.98 -4.42 -17.48
CA ILE A 397 5.77 -3.60 -17.37
C ILE A 397 4.64 -4.24 -18.15
N GLY A 398 3.43 -3.77 -17.94
CA GLY A 398 2.29 -4.17 -18.74
C GLY A 398 1.05 -3.34 -18.45
N TYR A 399 -0.01 -3.63 -19.17
CA TYR A 399 -1.32 -3.02 -18.98
C TYR A 399 -2.39 -4.11 -18.85
N GLY A 400 -3.58 -3.73 -18.38
CA GLY A 400 -4.69 -4.66 -18.23
C GLY A 400 -6.03 -3.97 -18.45
N GLY A 401 -7.08 -4.77 -18.64
CA GLY A 401 -8.42 -4.32 -18.98
C GLY A 401 -8.77 -4.69 -20.42
N TYR A 402 -9.74 -4.00 -21.01
CA TYR A 402 -10.21 -4.26 -22.37
C TYR A 402 -9.37 -3.48 -23.39
N LEU A 403 -8.54 -4.18 -24.16
CA LEU A 403 -7.69 -3.56 -25.19
C LEU A 403 -8.54 -2.78 -26.21
N LYS A 404 -9.73 -3.29 -26.54
CA LYS A 404 -10.68 -2.60 -27.43
C LYS A 404 -11.10 -1.20 -26.99
N LEU A 405 -11.07 -0.90 -25.68
CA LEU A 405 -11.35 0.44 -25.17
C LEU A 405 -10.14 1.35 -25.38
N ALA A 406 -8.93 0.88 -25.05
CA ALA A 406 -7.70 1.65 -25.25
C ALA A 406 -7.47 1.99 -26.74
N LEU A 407 -7.81 1.08 -27.65
CA LEU A 407 -7.71 1.30 -29.10
C LEU A 407 -8.57 2.46 -29.63
N GLN A 408 -9.58 2.92 -28.88
CA GLN A 408 -10.39 4.08 -29.23
C GLN A 408 -9.67 5.42 -28.97
N PHE A 409 -8.50 5.38 -28.32
CA PHE A 409 -7.70 6.56 -27.96
C PHE A 409 -6.29 6.45 -28.59
N PRO A 410 -6.11 6.82 -29.88
CA PRO A 410 -4.84 6.67 -30.58
C PRO A 410 -3.66 7.37 -29.90
N GLU A 411 -3.88 8.57 -29.36
CA GLU A 411 -2.84 9.33 -28.63
C GLU A 411 -2.35 8.58 -27.38
N PHE A 412 -3.25 7.87 -26.70
CA PHE A 412 -2.89 7.00 -25.59
C PHE A 412 -2.05 5.81 -26.06
N VAL A 413 -2.45 5.16 -27.17
CA VAL A 413 -1.69 4.04 -27.75
C VAL A 413 -0.28 4.45 -28.15
N ASP A 414 -0.12 5.63 -28.77
CA ASP A 414 1.18 6.20 -29.16
C ASP A 414 2.02 6.56 -27.92
N TYR A 415 1.39 7.12 -26.89
CA TYR A 415 2.06 7.42 -25.64
C TYR A 415 2.58 6.15 -24.95
N VAL A 416 1.78 5.07 -24.88
CA VAL A 416 2.21 3.79 -24.31
C VAL A 416 3.40 3.20 -25.07
N GLU A 417 3.45 3.33 -26.40
CA GLU A 417 4.63 2.91 -27.18
C GLU A 417 5.91 3.61 -26.70
N SER A 418 5.83 4.94 -26.46
CA SER A 418 6.97 5.72 -25.93
C SER A 418 7.40 5.23 -24.54
N VAL A 419 6.44 4.93 -23.66
CA VAL A 419 6.70 4.39 -22.31
C VAL A 419 7.39 3.03 -22.39
N CYS A 420 6.93 2.13 -23.26
CA CYS A 420 7.55 0.82 -23.46
C CYS A 420 9.00 0.92 -23.95
N ASN A 421 9.26 1.85 -24.86
CA ASN A 421 10.61 2.09 -25.39
C ASN A 421 11.53 2.68 -24.31
N GLU A 422 11.07 3.69 -23.57
CA GLU A 422 11.84 4.29 -22.49
C GLU A 422 12.10 3.28 -21.37
N PHE A 423 11.11 2.47 -20.97
CA PHE A 423 11.31 1.43 -19.96
C PHE A 423 12.42 0.44 -20.33
N ARG A 424 12.50 0.02 -21.60
CA ARG A 424 13.60 -0.84 -22.09
C ARG A 424 14.95 -0.13 -21.98
N GLU A 425 15.02 1.16 -22.30
CA GLU A 425 16.22 1.97 -22.12
C GLU A 425 16.64 2.08 -20.65
N LEU A 426 15.69 2.35 -19.75
CA LEU A 426 15.94 2.37 -18.31
C LEU A 426 16.50 1.03 -17.85
N TYR A 427 15.81 -0.06 -18.17
CA TYR A 427 16.14 -1.40 -17.71
C TYR A 427 17.57 -1.81 -18.12
N GLU A 428 17.95 -1.60 -19.38
CA GLU A 428 19.30 -1.93 -19.85
C GLU A 428 20.41 -1.14 -19.14
N ASN A 429 20.12 0.08 -18.69
CA ASN A 429 21.10 0.90 -17.99
C ASN A 429 21.18 0.61 -16.48
N ILE A 430 20.08 0.17 -15.86
CA ILE A 430 19.97 0.10 -14.39
C ILE A 430 19.81 -1.31 -13.83
N LYS A 431 19.58 -2.33 -14.67
CA LYS A 431 19.45 -3.71 -14.17
C LYS A 431 20.74 -4.17 -13.48
N GLY A 432 20.59 -4.71 -12.28
CA GLY A 432 21.70 -5.31 -11.52
C GLY A 432 22.71 -4.30 -10.98
N THR A 433 22.35 -3.01 -10.99
CA THR A 433 23.18 -1.93 -10.43
C THR A 433 22.65 -1.51 -9.07
N THR A 434 23.36 -0.60 -8.40
CA THR A 434 22.88 0.03 -7.17
C THR A 434 22.95 1.55 -7.36
N PRO A 435 21.84 2.27 -7.18
CA PRO A 435 21.88 3.73 -7.25
C PRO A 435 22.69 4.30 -6.08
N TYR A 436 23.33 5.42 -6.31
CA TYR A 436 23.88 6.25 -5.26
C TYR A 436 22.75 6.75 -4.35
N CYS A 437 22.97 6.62 -3.05
CA CYS A 437 22.09 7.14 -2.01
C CYS A 437 22.93 8.02 -1.09
N VAL A 438 22.47 9.25 -0.86
CA VAL A 438 23.20 10.25 -0.06
C VAL A 438 23.13 9.90 1.42
N LYS A 439 21.95 9.46 1.88
CA LYS A 439 21.68 9.11 3.30
C LYS A 439 20.79 7.88 3.42
N ARG A 440 20.85 7.26 4.59
CA ARG A 440 20.00 6.16 5.04
C ARG A 440 18.86 6.73 5.90
N VAL A 441 17.64 6.59 5.41
CA VAL A 441 16.44 7.21 5.98
C VAL A 441 15.49 6.10 6.42
N ALA A 442 15.02 6.14 7.66
CA ALA A 442 14.07 5.17 8.18
C ALA A 442 12.70 5.81 8.43
N VAL A 443 11.63 5.24 7.89
CA VAL A 443 10.25 5.55 8.31
C VAL A 443 9.90 4.66 9.50
N LEU A 444 9.64 5.27 10.65
CA LEU A 444 9.28 4.60 11.91
C LEU A 444 7.76 4.64 12.14
N ASN A 445 7.15 3.47 12.30
CA ASN A 445 5.75 3.30 12.67
C ASN A 445 5.51 1.96 13.40
N CYS A 446 4.27 1.54 13.66
CA CYS A 446 3.99 0.26 14.31
C CYS A 446 4.23 -0.97 13.42
N TRP A 447 4.16 -0.82 12.10
CA TRP A 447 4.19 -1.93 11.14
C TRP A 447 5.59 -2.25 10.60
N GLY A 448 6.45 -1.23 10.49
CA GLY A 448 7.77 -1.33 9.90
C GLY A 448 7.72 -1.94 8.50
N LYS A 449 8.65 -2.87 8.25
CA LYS A 449 8.84 -3.51 6.94
C LYS A 449 7.58 -4.19 6.39
N MET A 450 6.69 -4.70 7.25
CA MET A 450 5.46 -5.38 6.84
C MET A 450 4.52 -4.50 6.00
N ARG A 451 4.62 -3.17 6.13
CA ARG A 451 3.83 -2.18 5.35
C ARG A 451 4.73 -1.21 4.59
N ALA A 452 5.96 -1.63 4.24
CA ALA A 452 6.89 -0.84 3.46
C ALA A 452 6.21 -0.31 2.18
N TRP A 453 6.38 0.98 1.89
CA TRP A 453 5.77 1.72 0.75
C TRP A 453 4.23 1.82 0.74
N GLY A 454 3.57 1.09 1.62
CA GLY A 454 2.13 1.01 1.78
C GLY A 454 1.54 1.91 2.86
N CYS A 455 2.38 2.70 3.54
CA CYS A 455 1.96 3.53 4.66
C CYS A 455 0.90 4.55 4.21
N HIS A 456 -0.15 4.74 5.02
CA HIS A 456 -1.29 5.62 4.75
C HIS A 456 -2.21 5.19 3.57
N MET A 457 -2.03 4.00 3.00
CA MET A 457 -2.90 3.46 1.94
C MET A 457 -4.14 2.73 2.47
N VAL A 458 -5.33 3.28 2.28
CA VAL A 458 -6.60 2.64 2.67
C VAL A 458 -7.16 1.84 1.49
N HIS A 459 -7.39 2.55 0.38
CA HIS A 459 -7.64 1.95 -0.92
C HIS A 459 -6.34 2.04 -1.74
N HIS A 460 -6.05 1.02 -2.54
CA HIS A 460 -4.83 0.98 -3.34
C HIS A 460 -4.72 2.22 -4.25
N ALA A 461 -3.61 2.96 -4.13
CA ALA A 461 -3.29 4.16 -4.91
C ALA A 461 -4.31 5.32 -4.85
N LEU A 462 -5.30 5.27 -3.93
CA LEU A 462 -6.26 6.34 -3.74
C LEU A 462 -6.05 6.97 -2.36
N TYR A 463 -5.76 8.27 -2.37
CA TYR A 463 -5.54 9.06 -1.17
C TYR A 463 -6.68 10.04 -0.96
N TYR A 464 -7.00 10.28 0.30
CA TYR A 464 -8.09 11.14 0.71
C TYR A 464 -7.53 12.44 1.28
N LYS A 465 -8.41 13.43 1.43
CA LYS A 465 -8.11 14.69 2.11
C LYS A 465 -7.40 14.48 3.44
N GLN A 466 -7.76 13.43 4.19
CA GLN A 466 -7.23 13.13 5.52
C GLN A 466 -5.80 12.58 5.52
N ASN A 467 -5.27 12.08 4.40
CA ASN A 467 -3.99 11.37 4.41
C ASN A 467 -3.01 11.72 3.27
N TYR A 468 -3.42 12.50 2.26
CA TYR A 468 -2.52 12.88 1.17
C TYR A 468 -1.30 13.69 1.64
N SER A 469 -1.44 14.47 2.72
CA SER A 469 -0.34 15.22 3.35
C SER A 469 0.70 14.32 4.02
N TYR A 470 0.38 13.05 4.27
CA TYR A 470 1.29 12.05 4.87
C TYR A 470 1.80 11.07 3.82
N ALA A 471 0.90 10.56 2.96
CA ALA A 471 1.27 9.72 1.82
C ALA A 471 2.26 10.43 0.88
N GLY A 472 2.19 11.77 0.78
CA GLY A 472 3.15 12.57 0.04
C GLY A 472 4.60 12.34 0.47
N VAL A 473 4.87 12.13 1.76
CA VAL A 473 6.21 11.79 2.29
C VAL A 473 6.71 10.48 1.67
N ILE A 474 5.87 9.45 1.66
CA ILE A 474 6.21 8.13 1.10
C ILE A 474 6.44 8.22 -0.41
N GLU A 475 5.61 8.99 -1.12
CA GLU A 475 5.74 9.20 -2.57
C GLU A 475 7.04 9.94 -2.93
N MET A 476 7.41 11.00 -2.18
CA MET A 476 8.67 11.71 -2.41
C MET A 476 9.88 10.79 -2.19
N LEU A 477 9.87 10.02 -1.10
CA LEU A 477 10.92 9.05 -0.77
C LEU A 477 11.07 7.94 -1.82
N SER A 478 10.00 7.58 -2.52
CA SER A 478 10.01 6.46 -3.48
C SER A 478 11.03 6.64 -4.63
N GLY A 479 11.23 7.89 -5.05
CA GLY A 479 12.11 8.29 -6.16
C GLY A 479 13.33 9.12 -5.75
N ALA A 480 13.48 9.45 -4.47
CA ALA A 480 14.61 10.25 -3.97
C ALA A 480 15.91 9.41 -3.81
N PRO A 481 17.11 10.02 -3.87
CA PRO A 481 18.40 9.32 -3.73
C PRO A 481 18.72 9.01 -2.26
N PHE A 482 17.83 8.29 -1.59
CA PHE A 482 17.99 7.83 -0.21
C PHE A 482 17.87 6.30 -0.11
N ASP A 483 18.64 5.70 0.79
CA ASP A 483 18.46 4.30 1.18
C ASP A 483 17.33 4.25 2.22
N VAL A 484 16.11 4.03 1.73
CA VAL A 484 14.89 4.09 2.54
C VAL A 484 14.61 2.74 3.19
N LYS A 485 14.44 2.75 4.50
CA LYS A 485 14.05 1.60 5.33
C LYS A 485 12.72 1.88 6.03
N PHE A 486 11.99 0.82 6.35
CA PHE A 486 10.79 0.89 7.18
C PHE A 486 11.06 0.06 8.43
N ILE A 487 10.99 0.70 9.59
CA ILE A 487 11.28 0.07 10.88
C ILE A 487 10.07 0.20 11.80
N SER A 488 9.93 -0.76 12.72
CA SER A 488 8.91 -0.74 13.75
C SER A 488 9.46 -0.39 15.13
N PHE A 489 8.58 0.00 16.04
CA PHE A 489 8.93 0.12 17.46
C PHE A 489 9.41 -1.23 18.03
N GLU A 490 8.81 -2.35 17.61
CA GLU A 490 9.28 -3.69 17.96
C GLU A 490 10.70 -3.96 17.45
N ASP A 491 11.05 -3.52 16.24
CA ASP A 491 12.42 -3.67 15.72
C ASP A 491 13.45 -2.95 16.61
N ILE A 492 13.12 -1.75 17.10
CA ILE A 492 13.97 -1.00 18.05
C ILE A 492 14.15 -1.78 19.36
N LYS A 493 13.09 -2.41 19.86
CA LYS A 493 13.19 -3.25 21.08
C LYS A 493 14.02 -4.50 20.86
N ASN A 494 13.88 -5.11 19.68
CA ASN A 494 14.51 -6.38 19.37
C ASN A 494 15.99 -6.24 19.01
N ASP A 495 16.41 -5.09 18.49
CA ASP A 495 17.80 -4.79 18.14
C ASP A 495 18.26 -3.41 18.67
N PRO A 496 19.01 -3.38 19.79
CA PRO A 496 19.55 -2.15 20.37
C PRO A 496 20.51 -1.36 19.48
N HIS A 497 21.04 -1.97 18.41
CA HIS A 497 21.97 -1.35 17.46
C HIS A 497 21.31 -0.94 16.14
N LEU A 498 20.01 -1.18 15.97
CA LEU A 498 19.28 -0.87 14.74
C LEU A 498 19.50 0.58 14.29
N LEU A 499 19.41 1.53 15.23
CA LEU A 499 19.50 2.96 14.97
C LEU A 499 20.92 3.44 14.61
N ASP A 500 21.96 2.70 14.99
CA ASP A 500 23.36 3.03 14.64
C ASP A 500 23.60 2.95 13.12
N SER A 501 22.73 2.25 12.40
CA SER A 501 22.78 2.07 10.96
C SER A 501 22.00 3.11 10.15
N LEU A 502 21.49 4.17 10.79
CA LEU A 502 20.61 5.15 10.19
C LEU A 502 21.20 6.55 10.31
N ASP A 503 20.84 7.42 9.36
CA ASP A 503 21.22 8.84 9.41
C ASP A 503 20.02 9.69 9.85
N VAL A 504 18.81 9.36 9.37
CA VAL A 504 17.57 10.09 9.70
C VAL A 504 16.41 9.13 9.99
N ILE A 505 15.61 9.44 11.01
CA ILE A 505 14.32 8.80 11.29
C ILE A 505 13.19 9.76 10.92
N ILE A 506 12.16 9.26 10.24
CA ILE A 506 10.93 9.98 9.91
C ILE A 506 9.76 9.32 10.64
N ASN A 507 9.00 10.11 11.40
CA ASN A 507 7.74 9.71 12.00
C ASN A 507 6.62 10.62 11.46
N VAL A 508 5.62 10.04 10.80
CA VAL A 508 4.66 10.79 9.97
C VAL A 508 3.23 10.28 10.19
N GLY A 509 2.29 11.18 10.47
CA GLY A 509 0.86 10.88 10.60
C GLY A 509 0.17 11.68 11.71
N ASP A 510 -1.07 11.29 12.01
CA ASP A 510 -1.85 11.83 13.16
C ASP A 510 -1.49 11.12 14.47
N ALA A 511 -1.68 11.81 15.60
CA ALA A 511 -1.47 11.31 16.95
C ALA A 511 -2.28 10.03 17.20
N ASP A 512 -1.77 9.15 18.06
CA ASP A 512 -2.43 7.91 18.45
C ASP A 512 -2.81 6.94 17.31
N THR A 513 -2.22 7.14 16.13
CA THR A 513 -2.32 6.18 15.02
C THR A 513 -1.11 5.24 15.00
N ALA A 514 -1.26 4.10 14.32
CA ALA A 514 -0.16 3.17 14.09
C ALA A 514 1.02 3.81 13.35
N HIS A 515 0.77 4.88 12.57
CA HIS A 515 1.81 5.56 11.81
C HIS A 515 2.72 6.44 12.68
N THR A 516 2.19 7.00 13.77
CA THR A 516 2.96 7.81 14.72
C THR A 516 3.39 7.02 15.95
N GLY A 517 2.59 6.06 16.43
CA GLY A 517 2.96 5.07 17.45
C GLY A 517 2.01 4.96 18.64
N GLY A 518 1.28 6.02 18.98
CA GLY A 518 0.37 6.05 20.15
C GLY A 518 1.05 5.53 21.43
N ILE A 519 0.46 4.49 22.04
CA ILE A 519 0.90 3.89 23.31
C ILE A 519 2.40 3.50 23.35
N TRP A 520 3.04 3.26 22.20
CA TRP A 520 4.48 2.97 22.14
C TRP A 520 5.35 4.08 22.73
N TRP A 521 4.85 5.31 22.79
CA TRP A 521 5.59 6.43 23.36
C TRP A 521 5.59 6.47 24.89
N GLU A 522 4.73 5.69 25.56
CA GLU A 522 4.84 5.47 27.01
C GLU A 522 6.05 4.60 27.37
N ASP A 523 6.56 3.80 26.41
CA ASP A 523 7.70 2.92 26.65
C ASP A 523 9.01 3.74 26.78
N PRO A 524 9.66 3.74 27.95
CA PRO A 524 10.89 4.51 28.15
C PRO A 524 12.05 3.98 27.30
N GLU A 525 12.07 2.70 26.92
CA GLU A 525 13.13 2.15 26.06
C GLU A 525 13.06 2.73 24.66
N ILE A 526 11.85 2.85 24.10
CA ILE A 526 11.62 3.46 22.77
C ILE A 526 11.99 4.94 22.78
N SER A 527 11.37 5.70 23.67
CA SER A 527 11.52 7.16 23.65
C SER A 527 12.94 7.58 24.03
N SER A 528 13.63 6.84 24.92
CA SER A 528 15.04 7.12 25.24
C SER A 528 16.00 6.69 24.14
N ALA A 529 15.75 5.58 23.43
CA ALA A 529 16.58 5.16 22.30
C ALA A 529 16.58 6.21 21.18
N ILE A 530 15.41 6.75 20.84
CA ILE A 530 15.29 7.79 19.79
C ILE A 530 15.94 9.10 20.25
N ARG A 531 15.71 9.54 21.51
CA ARG A 531 16.42 10.71 22.05
C ARG A 531 17.95 10.53 22.02
N LYS A 532 18.45 9.36 22.39
CA LYS A 532 19.88 9.03 22.36
C LYS A 532 20.42 9.04 20.92
N PHE A 533 19.66 8.53 19.96
CA PHE A 533 20.03 8.57 18.54
C PHE A 533 20.23 10.01 18.07
N VAL A 534 19.24 10.89 18.30
CA VAL A 534 19.34 12.31 17.89
C VAL A 534 20.45 13.03 18.67
N TRP A 535 20.50 12.86 19.99
CA TRP A 535 21.53 13.50 20.83
C TRP A 535 22.96 13.22 20.36
N ASN A 536 23.20 12.03 19.80
CA ASN A 536 24.52 11.61 19.33
C ASN A 536 24.83 11.98 17.86
N GLY A 537 23.93 12.67 17.16
CA GLY A 537 24.17 13.17 15.80
C GLY A 537 23.18 12.66 14.74
N GLY A 538 22.20 11.83 15.11
CA GLY A 538 21.14 11.41 14.19
C GLY A 538 20.14 12.53 13.90
N GLY A 539 19.47 12.46 12.74
CA GLY A 539 18.39 13.37 12.37
C GLY A 539 17.01 12.82 12.69
N PHE A 540 16.08 13.66 13.14
CA PHE A 540 14.67 13.27 13.32
C PHE A 540 13.73 14.22 12.59
N ILE A 541 12.89 13.71 11.70
CA ILE A 541 11.86 14.50 11.02
C ILE A 541 10.50 14.03 11.48
N GLY A 542 9.74 14.94 12.08
CA GLY A 542 8.37 14.70 12.47
C GLY A 542 7.39 15.40 11.53
N VAL A 543 6.41 14.66 10.99
CA VAL A 543 5.40 15.21 10.09
C VAL A 543 3.98 14.98 10.63
N GLY A 544 3.18 16.04 10.73
CA GLY A 544 1.82 15.99 11.30
C GLY A 544 1.86 16.09 12.82
N GLU A 545 1.49 15.01 13.52
CA GLU A 545 1.55 14.89 14.99
C GLU A 545 2.57 13.80 15.39
N PRO A 546 3.86 14.00 15.05
CA PRO A 546 4.91 13.03 15.32
C PRO A 546 5.08 12.81 16.82
N SER A 547 5.25 11.55 17.23
CA SER A 547 5.25 11.18 18.65
C SER A 547 4.02 11.61 19.45
N GLY A 548 2.89 11.87 18.78
CA GLY A 548 1.65 12.33 19.39
C GLY A 548 0.99 11.23 20.23
N HIS A 549 1.01 11.43 21.55
CA HIS A 549 0.34 10.62 22.56
C HIS A 549 0.32 11.40 23.89
N PRO A 550 -0.84 11.84 24.40
CA PRO A 550 -0.92 12.58 25.66
C PRO A 550 -0.45 11.75 26.86
N TYR A 551 0.77 12.00 27.34
CA TYR A 551 1.37 11.24 28.44
C TYR A 551 2.39 12.08 29.20
N GLN A 552 2.37 11.97 30.54
CA GLN A 552 3.32 12.64 31.46
C GLN A 552 3.54 14.15 31.21
N GLY A 553 2.50 14.86 30.75
CA GLY A 553 2.53 16.32 30.57
C GLY A 553 2.94 16.81 29.17
N HIS A 554 3.19 15.90 28.22
CA HIS A 554 3.45 16.22 26.81
C HIS A 554 2.35 15.65 25.91
N ILE A 555 2.10 16.31 24.78
CA ILE A 555 1.28 15.76 23.69
C ILE A 555 2.18 15.11 22.66
N LEU A 556 3.19 15.84 22.18
CA LEU A 556 4.28 15.28 21.39
C LEU A 556 5.36 14.76 22.34
N GLN A 557 5.50 13.45 22.49
CA GLN A 557 6.42 12.85 23.47
C GLN A 557 7.89 13.17 23.19
N LEU A 558 8.22 13.56 21.95
CA LEU A 558 9.53 14.07 21.56
C LEU A 558 9.55 15.59 21.37
N ALA A 559 8.66 16.36 22.02
CA ALA A 559 8.59 17.82 21.92
C ALA A 559 9.95 18.50 22.15
N SER A 560 10.72 18.07 23.16
CA SER A 560 12.05 18.59 23.44
C SER A 560 13.10 18.28 22.38
N VAL A 561 12.88 17.24 21.56
CA VAL A 561 13.73 16.93 20.41
C VAL A 561 13.28 17.78 19.21
N LEU A 562 11.98 17.79 18.94
CA LEU A 562 11.37 18.48 17.80
C LEU A 562 11.42 20.01 17.90
N GLY A 563 11.53 20.55 19.11
CA GLY A 563 11.45 21.99 19.35
C GLY A 563 10.03 22.55 19.23
N VAL A 564 9.02 21.70 19.12
CA VAL A 564 7.60 22.12 19.05
C VAL A 564 6.75 21.27 19.97
N GLU A 565 5.59 21.80 20.34
CA GLU A 565 4.57 21.12 21.12
C GLU A 565 3.17 21.49 20.58
N GLU A 566 2.17 20.67 20.91
CA GLU A 566 0.78 20.90 20.54
C GLU A 566 -0.03 21.45 21.73
N GLU A 567 -0.77 22.53 21.53
CA GLU A 567 -1.76 23.02 22.49
C GLU A 567 -3.09 22.28 22.31
N ASN A 568 -3.53 21.57 23.36
CA ASN A 568 -4.78 20.82 23.37
C ASN A 568 -5.81 21.33 24.42
N GLY A 569 -5.57 22.51 25.01
CA GLY A 569 -6.42 23.13 26.03
C GLY A 569 -5.83 23.10 27.44
N PHE A 570 -4.79 22.29 27.68
CA PHE A 570 -4.17 22.17 29.00
C PHE A 570 -3.14 23.25 29.32
N THR A 571 -2.62 23.96 28.33
CA THR A 571 -1.55 24.95 28.54
C THR A 571 -1.94 26.37 28.13
N LEU A 572 -3.24 26.67 27.97
CA LEU A 572 -3.75 28.00 27.61
C LEU A 572 -3.36 29.11 28.60
N ASN A 573 -3.05 28.76 29.86
CA ASN A 573 -2.56 29.68 30.89
C ASN A 573 -1.06 30.00 30.77
N TYR A 574 -0.36 29.41 29.80
CA TYR A 574 1.02 29.74 29.44
C TYR A 574 1.05 30.51 28.13
N ASP A 575 1.58 31.73 28.17
CA ASP A 575 1.84 32.50 26.96
C ASP A 575 2.85 31.77 26.07
N LYS A 576 2.57 31.74 24.77
CA LYS A 576 3.43 31.13 23.76
C LYS A 576 4.22 32.23 23.03
N TYR A 577 5.53 32.15 23.13
CA TYR A 577 6.48 33.07 22.50
C TYR A 577 7.26 32.32 21.40
N ASN A 578 8.13 33.01 20.66
CA ASN A 578 8.87 32.48 19.50
C ASN A 578 8.04 32.28 18.21
N TRP A 579 7.84 33.38 17.48
CA TRP A 579 7.04 33.44 16.25
C TRP A 579 7.78 34.06 15.06
N GLU A 580 9.04 34.44 15.24
CA GLU A 580 9.85 35.06 14.19
C GLU A 580 10.22 34.00 13.16
N GLU A 581 9.96 34.29 11.88
CA GLU A 581 10.27 33.36 10.79
C GLU A 581 11.71 33.55 10.30
N HIS A 582 12.34 32.43 9.94
CA HIS A 582 13.69 32.38 9.37
C HIS A 582 13.65 31.91 7.89
N PRO A 583 13.19 32.75 6.95
CA PRO A 583 12.97 32.35 5.56
C PRO A 583 14.26 32.02 4.80
N ASP A 584 15.41 32.55 5.23
CA ASP A 584 16.72 32.33 4.59
C ASP A 584 17.38 30.98 4.97
N HIS A 585 16.70 30.16 5.79
CA HIS A 585 17.22 28.88 6.27
C HIS A 585 17.49 27.89 5.11
N PHE A 586 18.54 27.05 5.26
CA PHE A 586 18.99 26.09 4.22
C PHE A 586 17.85 25.26 3.61
N ILE A 587 16.88 24.86 4.43
CA ILE A 587 15.77 24.00 4.01
C ILE A 587 14.85 24.70 3.00
N LEU A 588 14.68 26.02 3.12
CA LEU A 588 13.77 26.82 2.30
C LEU A 588 14.42 27.45 1.06
N GLN A 589 15.73 27.28 0.85
CA GLN A 589 16.46 28.00 -0.20
C GLN A 589 15.98 27.75 -1.64
N ASP A 590 15.32 26.61 -1.91
CA ASP A 590 14.74 26.31 -3.23
C ASP A 590 13.21 26.49 -3.27
N ALA A 591 12.59 27.00 -2.19
CA ALA A 591 11.16 27.29 -2.16
C ALA A 591 10.91 28.62 -2.88
N ASP A 592 10.65 28.55 -4.18
CA ASP A 592 10.31 29.70 -5.02
C ASP A 592 8.85 30.16 -4.88
N GLN A 593 8.02 29.35 -4.22
CA GLN A 593 6.63 29.61 -3.86
C GLN A 593 6.42 29.26 -2.37
N PRO A 594 5.35 29.76 -1.73
CA PRO A 594 4.98 29.33 -0.39
C PRO A 594 4.83 27.80 -0.33
N VAL A 595 5.50 27.18 0.65
CA VAL A 595 5.44 25.72 0.85
C VAL A 595 3.99 25.30 1.05
N ASP A 596 3.57 24.27 0.31
CA ASP A 596 2.26 23.66 0.47
C ASP A 596 2.33 22.61 1.57
N PHE A 597 1.64 22.85 2.69
CA PHE A 597 1.57 21.93 3.82
C PHE A 597 0.33 21.00 3.76
N GLY A 598 -0.46 21.08 2.69
CA GLY A 598 -1.72 20.34 2.56
C GLY A 598 -2.71 20.71 3.67
N GLU A 599 -3.17 19.72 4.42
CA GLU A 599 -4.07 19.96 5.56
C GLU A 599 -3.40 20.72 6.72
N GLY A 600 -2.08 20.62 6.83
CA GLY A 600 -1.30 21.21 7.92
C GLY A 600 -1.78 20.76 9.30
N LYS A 601 -1.34 21.52 10.31
CA LYS A 601 -1.68 21.31 11.72
C LYS A 601 -1.90 22.64 12.40
N LYS A 602 -2.86 22.62 13.32
CA LYS A 602 -3.26 23.75 14.14
C LYS A 602 -2.68 23.64 15.53
N ASN A 603 -2.64 24.75 16.25
CA ASN A 603 -2.25 24.79 17.66
C ASN A 603 -0.81 24.33 17.97
N ILE A 604 0.04 24.21 16.94
CA ILE A 604 1.45 23.87 17.12
C ILE A 604 2.22 25.15 17.41
N TYR A 605 3.03 25.13 18.47
CA TYR A 605 3.87 26.25 18.86
C TYR A 605 5.31 25.82 19.09
N ALA A 606 6.25 26.74 18.88
CA ALA A 606 7.66 26.50 19.07
C ALA A 606 8.08 26.64 20.53
N LEU A 607 9.04 25.83 20.93
CA LEU A 607 9.74 25.92 22.21
C LEU A 607 10.95 26.86 22.07
N GLU A 608 11.53 27.24 23.22
CA GLU A 608 12.75 28.05 23.26
C GLU A 608 13.89 27.34 22.51
N GLY A 609 14.68 28.11 21.74
CA GLY A 609 15.81 27.58 20.97
C GLY A 609 15.45 26.98 19.61
N THR A 610 14.17 27.00 19.21
CA THR A 610 13.70 26.50 17.93
C THR A 610 13.65 27.60 16.88
N GLU A 611 14.17 27.36 15.68
CA GLU A 611 13.99 28.26 14.55
C GLU A 611 12.66 27.96 13.86
N VAL A 612 11.72 28.92 13.92
CA VAL A 612 10.47 28.82 13.17
C VAL A 612 10.76 29.16 11.71
N LEU A 613 10.57 28.21 10.80
CA LEU A 613 10.82 28.43 9.38
C LEU A 613 9.59 29.03 8.69
N VAL A 614 8.41 28.52 9.04
CA VAL A 614 7.12 29.02 8.56
C VAL A 614 6.07 28.89 9.66
N GLN A 615 5.31 29.96 9.91
CA GLN A 615 4.07 29.90 10.69
C GLN A 615 2.89 30.50 9.91
N ARG A 616 1.67 30.12 10.29
CA ARG A 616 0.45 30.73 9.77
C ARG A 616 -0.45 31.06 10.94
N ASN A 617 -0.76 32.34 11.15
CA ASN A 617 -1.63 32.79 12.23
C ASN A 617 -1.18 32.31 13.63
N LYS A 618 0.13 32.30 13.90
CA LYS A 618 0.73 31.73 15.13
C LYS A 618 0.48 30.23 15.30
N GLU A 619 0.48 29.50 14.20
CA GLU A 619 0.55 28.04 14.17
C GLU A 619 1.78 27.66 13.37
N VAL A 620 2.76 27.04 14.02
CA VAL A 620 4.01 26.62 13.37
C VAL A 620 3.68 25.56 12.32
N GLN A 621 4.08 25.81 11.08
CA GLN A 621 3.94 24.87 9.98
C GLN A 621 5.25 24.15 9.68
N MET A 622 6.38 24.80 9.97
CA MET A 622 7.70 24.21 9.82
C MET A 622 8.68 24.81 10.82
N ALA A 623 9.49 23.97 11.45
CA ALA A 623 10.48 24.37 12.44
C ALA A 623 11.74 23.50 12.36
N ALA A 624 12.87 24.07 12.76
CA ALA A 624 14.17 23.44 12.83
C ALA A 624 14.76 23.61 14.24
N HIS A 625 15.30 22.54 14.82
CA HIS A 625 15.78 22.53 16.20
C HIS A 625 17.04 21.68 16.35
N ASP A 626 18.08 22.24 16.97
CA ASP A 626 19.28 21.48 17.37
C ASP A 626 19.02 20.74 18.69
N PHE A 627 19.43 19.46 18.77
CA PHE A 627 19.29 18.66 19.99
C PHE A 627 20.56 17.83 20.25
N GLY A 628 21.40 18.32 21.17
CA GLY A 628 22.70 17.71 21.44
C GLY A 628 23.65 17.90 20.26
N LYS A 629 24.07 16.80 19.62
CA LYS A 629 24.89 16.80 18.40
C LYS A 629 24.07 16.60 17.11
N GLY A 630 22.78 16.30 17.22
CA GLY A 630 21.91 16.08 16.08
C GLY A 630 20.85 17.17 15.96
N ARG A 631 19.90 16.93 15.07
CA ARG A 631 18.92 17.92 14.63
C ARG A 631 17.55 17.31 14.41
N ALA A 632 16.53 18.11 14.63
CA ALA A 632 15.16 17.75 14.34
C ALA A 632 14.47 18.78 13.46
N VAL A 633 13.60 18.30 12.58
CA VAL A 633 12.72 19.14 11.77
C VAL A 633 11.27 18.74 12.04
N TYR A 634 10.44 19.73 12.29
CA TYR A 634 9.00 19.56 12.33
C TYR A 634 8.36 20.12 11.05
N ILE A 635 7.40 19.39 10.49
CA ILE A 635 6.60 19.83 9.34
C ILE A 635 5.14 19.46 9.57
N SER A 636 4.20 20.39 9.39
CA SER A 636 2.78 20.12 9.70
C SER A 636 2.08 19.18 8.70
N GLY A 637 2.57 19.11 7.46
CA GLY A 637 2.09 18.21 6.41
C GLY A 637 2.89 18.42 5.13
N VAL A 638 3.03 17.38 4.29
CA VAL A 638 3.87 17.45 3.08
C VAL A 638 3.23 16.67 1.92
N PRO A 639 2.26 17.25 1.20
CA PRO A 639 1.74 16.66 -0.03
C PRO A 639 2.83 16.51 -1.09
N TYR A 640 2.69 15.51 -1.96
CA TYR A 640 3.67 15.26 -3.02
C TYR A 640 3.63 16.38 -4.07
N SER A 641 4.79 17.00 -4.31
CA SER A 641 5.09 17.85 -5.46
C SER A 641 6.61 17.87 -5.65
N PHE A 642 7.12 18.30 -6.81
CA PHE A 642 8.57 18.42 -7.00
C PHE A 642 9.20 19.45 -6.04
N ALA A 643 8.50 20.57 -5.79
CA ALA A 643 8.94 21.58 -4.83
C ALA A 643 9.01 21.01 -3.40
N ASN A 644 7.95 20.35 -2.93
CA ASN A 644 7.95 19.72 -1.60
C ASN A 644 8.98 18.59 -1.52
N SER A 645 9.23 17.85 -2.60
CA SER A 645 10.27 16.83 -2.67
C SER A 645 11.66 17.45 -2.46
N ARG A 646 11.91 18.64 -3.01
CA ARG A 646 13.15 19.38 -2.78
C ARG A 646 13.25 19.89 -1.34
N THR A 647 12.18 20.42 -0.77
CA THR A 647 12.13 20.86 0.63
C THR A 647 12.40 19.71 1.59
N LEU A 648 11.75 18.55 1.40
CA LEU A 648 11.99 17.36 2.21
C LEU A 648 13.42 16.82 2.04
N TYR A 649 13.95 16.82 0.81
CA TYR A 649 15.34 16.44 0.55
C TYR A 649 16.33 17.31 1.35
N ARG A 650 16.14 18.63 1.35
CA ARG A 650 16.97 19.56 2.13
C ARG A 650 16.77 19.39 3.63
N ALA A 651 15.54 19.12 4.10
CA ALA A 651 15.29 18.80 5.51
C ALA A 651 16.04 17.55 5.98
N ILE A 652 16.09 16.50 5.15
CA ILE A 652 16.85 15.28 5.43
C ILE A 652 18.35 15.59 5.51
N LEU A 653 18.92 16.33 4.55
CA LEU A 653 20.34 16.68 4.60
C LEU A 653 20.68 17.56 5.81
N TRP A 654 19.86 18.56 6.09
CA TRP A 654 20.08 19.46 7.22
C TRP A 654 20.01 18.73 8.57
N SER A 655 19.00 17.86 8.75
CA SER A 655 18.85 17.07 9.98
C SER A 655 19.99 16.06 10.18
N ALA A 656 20.67 15.67 9.10
CA ALA A 656 21.86 14.81 9.13
C ALA A 656 23.20 15.57 9.10
N HIS A 657 23.22 16.91 9.29
CA HIS A 657 24.43 17.74 9.18
C HIS A 657 25.21 17.54 7.86
N SER A 658 24.47 17.40 6.76
CA SER A 658 25.00 17.01 5.45
C SER A 658 24.71 18.06 4.36
N GLU A 659 24.60 19.32 4.75
CA GLU A 659 24.34 20.44 3.82
C GLU A 659 25.41 20.53 2.71
N GLU A 660 26.66 20.21 3.03
CA GLU A 660 27.78 20.20 2.08
C GLU A 660 27.66 19.12 0.99
N GLU A 661 26.86 18.08 1.22
CA GLU A 661 26.63 17.00 0.26
C GLU A 661 25.56 17.34 -0.80
N LEU A 662 24.87 18.49 -0.66
CA LEU A 662 23.76 18.90 -1.54
C LEU A 662 24.12 18.79 -3.03
N HIS A 663 25.31 19.24 -3.42
CA HIS A 663 25.76 19.28 -4.81
C HIS A 663 26.48 18.01 -5.27
N THR A 664 26.09 16.84 -4.73
CA THR A 664 26.58 15.54 -5.16
C THR A 664 25.48 14.79 -5.91
N TRP A 665 25.64 14.58 -7.22
CA TRP A 665 24.61 14.00 -8.09
C TRP A 665 23.26 14.74 -7.97
N PHE A 666 23.28 16.03 -8.26
CA PHE A 666 22.18 16.95 -7.97
C PHE A 666 21.85 17.84 -9.17
N SER A 667 20.65 18.43 -9.16
CA SER A 667 20.17 19.36 -10.17
C SER A 667 19.72 20.65 -9.48
N SER A 668 20.11 21.82 -9.99
CA SER A 668 19.61 23.09 -9.43
C SER A 668 18.09 23.23 -9.56
N ASN A 669 17.50 22.70 -10.63
CA ASN A 669 16.05 22.73 -10.87
C ASN A 669 15.35 21.52 -10.21
N TYR A 670 14.35 21.75 -9.36
CA TYR A 670 13.60 20.69 -8.66
C TYR A 670 12.73 19.82 -9.58
N ASN A 671 12.43 20.28 -10.80
CA ASN A 671 11.73 19.50 -11.82
C ASN A 671 12.64 18.46 -12.51
N VAL A 672 13.95 18.54 -12.27
CA VAL A 672 14.96 17.66 -12.88
C VAL A 672 15.69 16.89 -11.80
N GLU A 673 15.86 15.59 -11.99
CA GLU A 673 16.58 14.72 -11.06
C GLU A 673 17.82 14.10 -11.70
N VAL A 674 18.82 13.85 -10.87
CA VAL A 674 20.03 13.12 -11.25
C VAL A 674 20.05 11.77 -10.53
N HIS A 675 20.31 10.71 -11.28
CA HIS A 675 20.39 9.35 -10.77
C HIS A 675 21.71 8.74 -11.19
N ALA A 676 22.58 8.43 -10.23
CA ALA A 676 23.92 7.93 -10.49
C ALA A 676 24.08 6.47 -10.05
N TYR A 677 24.83 5.70 -10.83
CA TYR A 677 25.14 4.29 -10.61
C TYR A 677 26.67 4.16 -10.63
N VAL A 678 27.32 4.70 -9.60
CA VAL A 678 28.78 4.89 -9.54
C VAL A 678 29.56 3.60 -9.84
N LYS A 679 29.10 2.46 -9.31
CA LYS A 679 29.73 1.15 -9.55
C LYS A 679 29.71 0.72 -11.02
N ASN A 680 28.76 1.24 -11.80
CA ASN A 680 28.54 0.93 -13.20
C ASN A 680 29.05 2.03 -14.14
N GLY A 681 29.67 3.08 -13.59
CA GLY A 681 30.25 4.16 -14.37
C GLY A 681 29.21 5.00 -15.15
N LYS A 682 27.95 5.04 -14.69
CA LYS A 682 26.87 5.74 -15.41
C LYS A 682 26.05 6.64 -14.50
N TYR A 683 25.46 7.67 -15.09
CA TYR A 683 24.38 8.44 -14.48
C TYR A 683 23.40 8.94 -15.54
N CYS A 684 22.19 9.29 -15.13
CA CYS A 684 21.24 9.97 -15.98
C CYS A 684 20.71 11.26 -15.35
N VAL A 685 20.28 12.17 -16.22
CA VAL A 685 19.58 13.40 -15.86
C VAL A 685 18.20 13.35 -16.50
N VAL A 686 17.16 13.56 -15.70
CA VAL A 686 15.79 13.25 -16.08
C VAL A 686 14.89 14.46 -15.84
N ASN A 687 14.23 14.93 -16.89
CA ASN A 687 13.17 15.93 -16.79
C ASN A 687 11.84 15.26 -16.39
N ASN A 688 11.32 15.59 -15.22
CA ASN A 688 10.08 15.01 -14.70
C ASN A 688 8.80 15.77 -15.11
N THR A 689 8.91 16.77 -15.99
CA THR A 689 7.75 17.50 -16.52
C THR A 689 7.57 17.24 -18.01
N TYR A 690 6.41 17.62 -18.55
CA TYR A 690 6.15 17.62 -20.00
C TYR A 690 6.40 18.99 -20.64
N GLU A 691 7.28 19.79 -20.02
CA GLU A 691 7.73 21.09 -20.52
C GLU A 691 9.26 21.09 -20.56
N PRO A 692 9.92 21.78 -21.51
CA PRO A 692 11.38 21.91 -21.51
C PRO A 692 11.91 22.49 -20.20
N GLN A 693 13.05 22.01 -19.73
CA GLN A 693 13.68 22.45 -18.49
C GLN A 693 15.16 22.78 -18.71
N ASP A 694 15.60 23.87 -18.10
CA ASP A 694 17.01 24.18 -17.93
C ASP A 694 17.44 23.86 -16.50
N THR A 695 18.65 23.32 -16.35
CA THR A 695 19.23 23.06 -15.04
C THR A 695 20.75 23.15 -15.07
N THR A 696 21.35 23.34 -13.90
CA THR A 696 22.77 23.04 -13.67
C THR A 696 22.84 21.65 -13.02
N VAL A 697 23.51 20.73 -13.70
CA VAL A 697 23.78 19.36 -13.21
C VAL A 697 25.09 19.37 -12.45
N TYR A 698 25.06 18.87 -11.22
CA TYR A 698 26.22 18.66 -10.36
C TYR A 698 26.55 17.17 -10.27
N THR A 699 27.82 16.82 -10.46
CA THR A 699 28.31 15.43 -10.34
C THR A 699 29.05 15.24 -9.02
N THR A 700 30.37 15.10 -9.03
CA THR A 700 31.23 14.98 -7.84
C THR A 700 32.36 16.02 -7.90
N ASP A 701 33.05 16.21 -6.76
CA ASP A 701 34.25 17.06 -6.66
C ASP A 701 34.03 18.53 -7.12
N GLY A 702 32.80 19.03 -6.98
CA GLY A 702 32.42 20.39 -7.38
C GLY A 702 32.24 20.58 -8.90
N SER A 703 32.27 19.50 -9.70
CA SER A 703 32.03 19.57 -11.14
C SER A 703 30.55 19.80 -11.45
N SER A 704 30.28 20.72 -12.38
CA SER A 704 28.92 21.01 -12.85
C SER A 704 28.88 21.50 -14.29
N PHE A 705 27.75 21.32 -14.97
CA PHE A 705 27.51 21.86 -16.30
C PHE A 705 26.04 22.26 -16.49
N ALA A 706 25.80 23.24 -17.38
CA ALA A 706 24.45 23.63 -17.77
C ALA A 706 23.87 22.60 -18.76
N LEU A 707 22.60 22.26 -18.60
CA LEU A 707 21.90 21.31 -19.44
C LEU A 707 20.49 21.80 -19.75
N HIS A 708 20.14 21.77 -21.04
CA HIS A 708 18.77 21.87 -21.52
C HIS A 708 18.21 20.46 -21.75
N LEU A 709 16.99 20.21 -21.29
CA LEU A 709 16.24 18.99 -21.50
C LEU A 709 14.90 19.31 -22.15
N ASP A 710 14.56 18.58 -23.20
CA ASP A 710 13.23 18.63 -23.80
C ASP A 710 12.17 18.07 -22.82
N ALA A 711 10.90 18.25 -23.17
CA ALA A 711 9.78 17.71 -22.41
C ALA A 711 9.98 16.21 -22.13
N ASN A 712 9.97 15.83 -20.85
CA ASN A 712 10.09 14.47 -20.34
C ASN A 712 11.40 13.73 -20.69
N GLU A 713 12.40 14.43 -21.25
CA GLU A 713 13.64 13.85 -21.75
C GLU A 713 14.49 13.22 -20.62
N ILE A 714 15.16 12.12 -20.95
CA ILE A 714 16.21 11.48 -20.15
C ILE A 714 17.52 11.45 -20.95
N LYS A 715 18.62 11.90 -20.33
CA LYS A 715 19.97 11.82 -20.91
C LYS A 715 20.87 10.95 -20.06
N TRP A 716 21.51 9.96 -20.68
CA TRP A 716 22.50 9.08 -20.07
C TRP A 716 23.92 9.55 -20.35
N TYR A 717 24.78 9.40 -19.34
CA TYR A 717 26.18 9.79 -19.35
C TYR A 717 27.04 8.70 -18.72
N GLU A 718 28.32 8.67 -19.12
CA GLU A 718 29.36 7.85 -18.47
C GLU A 718 30.12 8.71 -17.45
N ILE A 719 30.61 8.10 -16.36
CA ILE A 719 31.34 8.73 -15.25
C ILE A 719 32.85 8.74 -15.51
#